data_AF-F0F773-F1
#
_entry.id   AF-F0F773-F1
#
_cell.length_a   1.000
_cell.length_b   1.000
_cell.length_c   1.000
_cell.angle_alpha   90.00
_cell.angle_beta   90.00
_cell.angle_gamma   90.00
#
_symmetry.space_group_name_H-M   'P 1'
#
loop_
_entity.id
_entity.type
_entity.pdbx_description
1 polymer ?
#
loop_
_entity_poly.entity_id
_entity_poly.type
_entity_poly.pdbx_seq_one_letter_code
_entity_poly.pdbx_strand_id
1 'polypeptide(L)'
;MRTIKILFFLLPALLQLTDAGAVVTGDLINRDGITYVVTLKRDAGNGHPAAYHVAFVGSDLAEVKIPETVKDSANEHTWTVTALADNSKVKNATSVTIPNTVETLNAQCLQGSLLTTVNIPASATDIKDGVFAFTIGLQRITVDAANPRYYARDGVLYSRDGGGYLVAYPVARAGVAFSIPEGIVGIRPNALQQNRNLETIRLPKSLTELPAAKEYNGFTSALKLSAIEVDPANPKFSGVGGVILSKDGEQLVVYPNAKTGDPYTVPATVKQILDGAFSHAEGLKGIVMTPPLVKIGKESFKDCIQLLTVDIPSTVTKIDDGAFSGAYRVKGFVVDPSNTVYKTDDNGVIYSADGTELAAFPAGMTGTYATLPTTKRILKEAFKAAPAVEKVIFNSGLETIGQDAFQAATGLKRIEFAAPATVRDIGDFSFYGSALETLWLPASVETVGWSAFANCPRLKTVSVEAHSRLQRTGTSSFENCGSLESFVFEGACALKTVGNRTFMNDPKLTGFRFPSKVEEIETGAFNGCKALVSVTFPADAVIRKIGKGAFQNALTLPSITLPASVESIEESAFNSCQSLVEIKIPATTTSIDPRAFQFCGKLATFTVDPSNPSYSSVDGFLLSKDKKTLATFPPAKAGTYYTLLPPVIEKIGDYAFYYVQNLENITIPEGVTEIGNYAFDNCSRLNTIAFLSHTPVPASKIGDKAFNEDNVNKGDIEISVRVDAFEAYKNNPFWNAFHDVIRSFKVDDGDGATELFPLSKNAVMVVDVQSDVFTYVVPKKVKHPQYPARTYEVRLWNDRAMAKSNTDIKEVVFKGQLDYLGIEAFQRQDGTSTVERVFFTGNPPKDMSAVKWYLGAGYREFTGNIQKIYVKKSKVDAYKTAVGWDGYAARVDYQIRDVNITHKYGSFAREFDTDFGEYAREKGTQDKVAAFVATRYGEASVSPGKPDYGTATHVVFMSSVDVNGGVVGDPCYVPAEEGVLLKVLGSESMPSDFFYTIGEKDDKEYTVAGSIMRGVTAKARKVPASGTFYAVSASKGVFMKLKPSATVPVHRAYAELPGIPAAAKVMFAFEGEGSATGILSVGSPETREDGGRACYNLNGQRVEKPQRGVYIRGGKKYVVR
;
A
#
# COMPACT_ATOMS: atom_id res chain seq x y z
N MET A 1 21.50 -1.82 -38.56
CA MET A 1 21.61 -2.03 -37.10
C MET A 1 21.57 -0.66 -36.43
N ARG A 2 20.37 -0.25 -36.01
CA ARG A 2 20.11 0.99 -35.26
C ARG A 2 19.61 0.60 -33.87
N THR A 3 19.80 1.52 -32.93
CA THR A 3 19.23 1.62 -31.57
C THR A 3 19.71 0.60 -30.53
N ILE A 4 20.52 1.09 -29.57
CA ILE A 4 20.32 1.03 -28.11
C ILE A 4 21.36 1.99 -27.50
N LYS A 5 20.93 3.15 -27.02
CA LYS A 5 21.65 4.02 -26.06
C LYS A 5 20.76 5.20 -25.62
N ILE A 6 19.61 4.91 -25.02
CA ILE A 6 18.86 5.85 -24.18
C ILE A 6 18.19 5.02 -23.07
N LEU A 7 18.90 4.76 -21.98
CA LEU A 7 18.30 4.22 -20.75
C LEU A 7 19.19 4.55 -19.54
N PHE A 8 19.44 5.83 -19.26
CA PHE A 8 20.10 6.23 -18.00
C PHE A 8 19.69 7.60 -17.44
N PHE A 9 18.60 8.20 -17.95
CA PHE A 9 18.14 9.54 -17.51
C PHE A 9 16.67 9.59 -17.05
N LEU A 10 16.07 8.46 -16.67
CA LEU A 10 14.69 8.42 -16.15
C LEU A 10 14.56 7.99 -14.68
N LEU A 11 15.66 7.76 -13.96
CA LEU A 11 15.59 7.27 -12.58
C LEU A 11 15.34 8.31 -11.46
N PRO A 12 15.61 9.63 -11.59
CA PRO A 12 15.23 10.57 -10.54
C PRO A 12 13.79 11.13 -10.68
N ALA A 13 13.14 10.95 -11.84
CA ALA A 13 11.78 11.47 -12.09
C ALA A 13 10.66 10.51 -11.63
N LEU A 14 11.00 9.27 -11.25
CA LEU A 14 10.08 8.26 -10.70
C LEU A 14 9.98 8.29 -9.16
N LEU A 15 10.63 9.25 -8.51
CA LEU A 15 10.64 9.41 -7.05
C LEU A 15 9.84 10.63 -6.56
N GLN A 16 8.98 11.22 -7.40
CA GLN A 16 7.84 11.98 -6.87
C GLN A 16 6.74 10.99 -6.45
N LEU A 17 7.04 10.18 -5.43
CA LEU A 17 5.99 9.64 -4.58
C LEU A 17 5.38 10.87 -3.90
N THR A 18 4.12 11.17 -4.20
CA THR A 18 3.31 12.01 -3.32
C THR A 18 3.25 11.28 -1.99
N ASP A 19 4.11 11.71 -1.04
CA ASP A 19 4.20 11.19 0.31
C ASP A 19 2.88 11.43 1.03
N ALA A 20 1.93 10.51 0.87
CA ALA A 20 0.72 10.46 1.67
C ALA A 20 0.96 9.57 2.91
N GLY A 21 2.02 9.88 3.64
CA GLY A 21 2.22 9.41 5.01
C GLY A 21 1.16 10.02 5.94
N ALA A 22 0.89 9.46 7.13
CA ALA A 22 0.21 10.29 8.13
C ALA A 22 1.22 11.33 8.54
N VAL A 23 0.89 12.56 8.20
CA VAL A 23 1.72 13.71 8.49
C VAL A 23 1.94 13.77 10.01
N VAL A 24 3.13 13.45 10.46
CA VAL A 24 3.59 13.65 11.84
C VAL A 24 4.40 14.93 11.92
N THR A 25 4.57 15.48 13.12
CA THR A 25 5.56 16.54 13.35
C THR A 25 6.89 16.12 12.76
N GLY A 26 7.60 17.04 12.09
CA GLY A 26 8.87 16.78 11.41
C GLY A 26 8.73 16.27 9.97
N ASP A 27 7.55 15.79 9.54
CA ASP A 27 7.35 15.42 8.13
C ASP A 27 7.41 16.66 7.24
N LEU A 28 7.88 16.44 6.01
CA LEU A 28 7.94 17.46 4.97
C LEU A 28 6.69 17.40 4.10
N ILE A 29 6.09 18.56 3.84
CA ILE A 29 5.01 18.73 2.86
C ILE A 29 5.59 19.51 1.68
N ASN A 30 5.51 18.95 0.48
CA ASN A 30 5.92 19.62 -0.75
C ASN A 30 4.69 19.97 -1.59
N ARG A 31 4.43 21.27 -1.80
CA ARG A 31 3.27 21.75 -2.56
C ARG A 31 3.64 23.00 -3.36
N ASP A 32 3.29 22.99 -4.64
CA ASP A 32 3.47 24.14 -5.55
C ASP A 32 4.91 24.70 -5.59
N GLY A 33 5.91 23.80 -5.52
CA GLY A 33 7.32 24.19 -5.54
C GLY A 33 7.83 24.80 -4.22
N ILE A 34 7.06 24.70 -3.14
CA ILE A 34 7.42 25.12 -1.79
C ILE A 34 7.43 23.89 -0.87
N THR A 35 8.46 23.81 -0.03
CA THR A 35 8.61 22.80 1.00
C THR A 35 8.26 23.40 2.36
N TYR A 36 7.50 22.66 3.15
CA TYR A 36 7.12 22.98 4.52
C TYR A 36 7.50 21.82 5.45
N VAL A 37 7.68 22.11 6.73
CA VAL A 37 7.83 21.11 7.79
C VAL A 37 6.68 21.25 8.76
N VAL A 38 6.14 20.11 9.20
CA VAL A 38 5.04 20.09 10.15
C VAL A 38 5.57 20.41 11.54
N THR A 39 5.06 21.50 12.12
CA THR A 39 5.47 21.98 13.45
C THR A 39 4.49 21.58 14.55
N LEU A 40 3.21 21.43 14.20
CA LEU A 40 2.18 20.97 15.13
C LEU A 40 1.09 20.20 14.38
N LYS A 41 0.88 18.94 14.77
CA LYS A 41 -0.37 18.22 14.49
C LYS A 41 -1.07 17.92 15.81
N ARG A 42 -2.21 18.56 16.05
CA ARG A 42 -3.11 18.26 17.17
C ARG A 42 -4.52 18.08 16.62
N ASP A 43 -5.01 16.85 16.66
CA ASP A 43 -6.41 16.56 16.36
C ASP A 43 -7.32 17.07 17.49
N ALA A 44 -8.60 17.30 17.19
CA ALA A 44 -9.55 17.79 18.19
C ALA A 44 -9.73 16.77 19.33
N GLY A 45 -9.67 17.22 20.60
CA GLY A 45 -9.82 16.35 21.76
C GLY A 45 -9.62 17.10 23.10
N ASN A 46 -10.20 16.57 24.18
CA ASN A 46 -10.07 17.09 25.56
C ASN A 46 -10.36 18.61 25.73
N GLY A 47 -11.28 19.17 24.95
CA GLY A 47 -11.66 20.58 25.03
C GLY A 47 -10.76 21.55 24.24
N HIS A 48 -9.78 21.07 23.48
CA HIS A 48 -8.96 21.90 22.59
C HIS A 48 -9.38 21.74 21.12
N PRO A 49 -9.43 22.84 20.33
CA PRO A 49 -9.65 22.75 18.90
C PRO A 49 -8.45 22.13 18.20
N ALA A 50 -8.72 21.48 17.06
CA ALA A 50 -7.68 20.97 16.18
C ALA A 50 -6.75 22.12 15.76
N ALA A 51 -5.44 21.83 15.70
CA ALA A 51 -4.42 22.77 15.28
C ALA A 51 -3.40 22.05 14.38
N TYR A 52 -3.27 22.54 13.16
CA TYR A 52 -2.39 22.01 12.11
C TYR A 52 -1.49 23.13 11.63
N HIS A 53 -0.24 23.16 12.10
CA HIS A 53 0.71 24.20 11.75
C HIS A 53 1.91 23.63 11.01
N VAL A 54 2.38 24.42 10.05
CA VAL A 54 3.63 24.17 9.32
C VAL A 54 4.51 25.40 9.34
N ALA A 55 5.81 25.18 9.16
CA ALA A 55 6.77 26.22 8.87
C ALA A 55 7.30 26.08 7.44
N PHE A 56 7.46 27.18 6.73
CA PHE A 56 8.16 27.23 5.44
C PHE A 56 9.61 26.77 5.61
N VAL A 57 10.08 25.86 4.75
CA VAL A 57 11.46 25.32 4.76
C VAL A 57 12.26 25.80 3.55
N GLY A 58 11.62 26.01 2.41
CA GLY A 58 12.34 26.48 1.24
C GLY A 58 11.57 26.39 -0.05
N SER A 59 12.16 26.98 -1.09
CA SER A 59 11.63 26.93 -2.45
C SER A 59 12.75 27.21 -3.45
N ASP A 60 12.67 26.58 -4.62
CA ASP A 60 13.53 26.86 -5.77
C ASP A 60 12.89 27.85 -6.76
N LEU A 61 11.73 28.43 -6.43
CA LEU A 61 11.02 29.42 -7.26
C LEU A 61 11.74 30.78 -7.28
N ALA A 62 11.59 31.51 -8.40
CA ALA A 62 12.10 32.88 -8.54
C ALA A 62 11.22 33.93 -7.83
N GLU A 63 9.92 33.70 -7.79
CA GLU A 63 8.93 34.48 -7.04
C GLU A 63 8.26 33.53 -6.03
N VAL A 64 8.57 33.68 -4.74
CA VAL A 64 8.05 32.80 -3.69
C VAL A 64 6.87 33.47 -3.02
N LYS A 65 5.65 32.96 -3.25
CA LYS A 65 4.44 33.41 -2.57
C LYS A 65 4.04 32.37 -1.53
N ILE A 66 4.40 32.61 -0.27
CA ILE A 66 4.04 31.71 0.83
C ILE A 66 2.53 31.91 1.10
N PRO A 67 1.69 30.86 0.99
CA PRO A 67 0.26 30.96 1.23
C PRO A 67 -0.04 30.98 2.74
N GLU A 68 -1.21 31.49 3.12
CA GLU A 68 -1.70 31.43 4.51
C GLU A 68 -1.90 29.99 5.00
N THR A 69 -2.38 29.13 4.09
CA THR A 69 -2.61 27.71 4.37
C THR A 69 -2.12 26.83 3.22
N VAL A 70 -1.71 25.61 3.53
CA VAL A 70 -1.32 24.58 2.56
C VAL A 70 -2.01 23.25 2.91
N LYS A 71 -2.48 22.49 1.90
CA LYS A 71 -2.96 21.11 2.12
C LYS A 71 -1.77 20.15 2.12
N ASP A 72 -1.81 19.09 2.93
CA ASP A 72 -0.83 18.00 2.80
C ASP A 72 -0.95 17.26 1.46
N SER A 73 0.03 16.41 1.17
CA SER A 73 0.12 15.66 -0.09
C SER A 73 -1.11 14.76 -0.35
N ALA A 74 -1.82 14.35 0.70
CA ALA A 74 -3.02 13.51 0.64
C ALA A 74 -4.33 14.33 0.60
N ASN A 75 -4.23 15.66 0.69
CA ASN A 75 -5.34 16.59 0.90
C ASN A 75 -6.19 16.29 2.16
N GLU A 76 -5.63 15.61 3.16
CA GLU A 76 -6.32 15.22 4.40
C GLU A 76 -6.51 16.42 5.33
N HIS A 77 -5.46 17.21 5.55
CA HIS A 77 -5.47 18.35 6.48
C HIS A 77 -5.07 19.65 5.77
N THR A 78 -5.67 20.75 6.22
CA THR A 78 -5.27 22.10 5.85
C THR A 78 -4.40 22.68 6.97
N TRP A 79 -3.15 22.98 6.64
CA TRP A 79 -2.13 23.43 7.56
C TRP A 79 -1.96 24.94 7.46
N THR A 80 -2.01 25.64 8.58
CA THR A 80 -1.72 27.08 8.64
C THR A 80 -0.20 27.28 8.61
N VAL A 81 0.29 28.14 7.75
CA VAL A 81 1.72 28.51 7.71
C VAL A 81 1.96 29.57 8.77
N THR A 82 2.52 29.17 9.91
CA THR A 82 2.69 30.05 11.08
C THR A 82 4.13 30.53 11.28
N ALA A 83 5.09 29.95 10.56
CA ALA A 83 6.50 30.31 10.70
C ALA A 83 7.31 30.12 9.42
N LEU A 84 8.49 30.73 9.36
CA LEU A 84 9.59 30.29 8.49
C LEU A 84 10.60 29.55 9.35
N ALA A 85 10.98 28.32 8.96
CA ALA A 85 11.85 27.43 9.71
C ALA A 85 13.32 27.88 9.68
N ASP A 86 14.12 27.41 10.63
CA ASP A 86 15.56 27.66 10.65
C ASP A 86 16.24 27.16 9.37
N ASN A 87 17.24 27.89 8.90
CA ASN A 87 18.05 27.52 7.74
C ASN A 87 17.28 27.33 6.43
N SER A 88 16.09 27.93 6.32
CA SER A 88 15.26 27.80 5.14
C SER A 88 15.90 28.42 3.89
N LYS A 89 15.78 27.74 2.74
CA LYS A 89 16.54 28.08 1.51
C LYS A 89 15.63 28.64 0.41
N VAL A 90 16.04 29.76 -0.17
CA VAL A 90 15.36 30.47 -1.27
C VAL A 90 16.37 30.83 -2.37
N LYS A 91 17.08 29.82 -2.88
CA LYS A 91 18.29 29.98 -3.72
C LYS A 91 18.08 30.88 -4.93
N ASN A 92 16.94 30.74 -5.59
CA ASN A 92 16.61 31.44 -6.83
C ASN A 92 15.68 32.64 -6.61
N ALA A 93 15.22 32.88 -5.37
CA ALA A 93 14.18 33.87 -5.13
C ALA A 93 14.71 35.29 -5.30
N THR A 94 14.04 36.05 -6.17
CA THR A 94 14.21 37.50 -6.32
C THR A 94 13.21 38.27 -5.47
N SER A 95 12.11 37.62 -5.07
CA SER A 95 11.10 38.16 -4.16
C SER A 95 10.47 37.05 -3.31
N VAL A 96 10.09 37.41 -2.08
CA VAL A 96 9.37 36.53 -1.14
C VAL A 96 8.22 37.32 -0.53
N THR A 97 7.00 36.78 -0.63
CA THR A 97 5.82 37.32 0.06
C THR A 97 5.53 36.46 1.28
N ILE A 98 5.49 37.08 2.46
CA ILE A 98 5.22 36.43 3.74
C ILE A 98 3.79 36.80 4.17
N PRO A 99 2.90 35.82 4.43
CA PRO A 99 1.50 36.06 4.77
C PRO A 99 1.33 36.52 6.23
N ASN A 100 0.18 37.14 6.53
CA ASN A 100 -0.16 37.61 7.89
C ASN A 100 -0.55 36.47 8.87
N THR A 101 -0.45 35.21 8.47
CA THR A 101 -0.52 34.05 9.39
C THR A 101 0.84 33.72 10.01
N VAL A 102 1.94 34.24 9.45
CA VAL A 102 3.29 33.98 9.97
C VAL A 102 3.55 34.85 11.19
N GLU A 103 3.78 34.22 12.32
CA GLU A 103 4.05 34.86 13.61
C GLU A 103 5.56 34.83 13.96
N THR A 104 6.25 33.77 13.50
CA THR A 104 7.66 33.52 13.82
C THR A 104 8.55 33.50 12.57
N LEU A 105 9.66 34.25 12.61
CA LEU A 105 10.76 34.15 11.64
C LEU A 105 11.99 33.59 12.36
N ASN A 106 12.33 32.34 12.07
CA ASN A 106 13.47 31.68 12.71
C ASN A 106 14.82 32.12 12.11
N ALA A 107 15.93 31.64 12.67
CA ALA A 107 17.26 32.09 12.26
C ALA A 107 17.57 31.63 10.83
N GLN A 108 18.19 32.52 10.04
CA GLN A 108 18.62 32.21 8.67
C GLN A 108 17.49 31.68 7.77
N CYS A 109 16.25 32.17 7.94
CA CYS A 109 15.07 31.57 7.34
C CYS A 109 14.81 31.95 5.87
N LEU A 110 15.73 32.66 5.23
CA LEU A 110 15.68 33.05 3.81
C LEU A 110 17.09 33.05 3.19
N GLN A 111 17.79 31.91 3.24
CA GLN A 111 19.14 31.81 2.67
C GLN A 111 19.11 31.87 1.14
N GLY A 112 19.87 32.79 0.55
CA GLY A 112 19.91 32.99 -0.89
C GLY A 112 20.71 34.24 -1.27
N SER A 113 21.07 34.39 -2.54
CA SER A 113 21.93 35.49 -3.02
C SER A 113 21.21 36.55 -3.85
N LEU A 114 19.97 36.29 -4.30
CA LEU A 114 19.25 37.15 -5.24
C LEU A 114 18.20 38.05 -4.58
N LEU A 115 17.74 37.71 -3.37
CA LEU A 115 16.70 38.46 -2.67
C LEU A 115 17.26 39.79 -2.11
N THR A 116 16.80 40.92 -2.64
CA THR A 116 17.33 42.25 -2.29
C THR A 116 16.50 42.99 -1.25
N THR A 117 15.21 42.67 -1.13
CA THR A 117 14.30 43.28 -0.15
C THR A 117 13.43 42.22 0.52
N VAL A 118 13.18 42.38 1.82
CA VAL A 118 12.21 41.57 2.58
C VAL A 118 11.25 42.50 3.32
N ASN A 119 9.95 42.18 3.26
CA ASN A 119 8.90 42.88 4.02
C ASN A 119 8.43 42.01 5.19
N ILE A 120 8.49 42.54 6.41
CA ILE A 120 8.00 41.88 7.62
C ILE A 120 6.49 42.14 7.75
N PRO A 121 5.63 41.10 7.84
CA PRO A 121 4.18 41.26 7.96
C PRO A 121 3.79 41.79 9.35
N ALA A 122 2.54 42.25 9.50
CA ALA A 122 2.05 42.81 10.76
C ALA A 122 2.01 41.78 11.91
N SER A 123 1.77 40.50 11.57
CA SER A 123 1.69 39.36 12.49
C SER A 123 3.03 38.88 13.04
N ALA A 124 4.14 39.14 12.33
CA ALA A 124 5.45 38.64 12.73
C ALA A 124 5.97 39.40 13.96
N THR A 125 5.74 38.82 15.14
CA THR A 125 6.08 39.40 16.44
C THR A 125 7.20 38.64 17.15
N ASP A 126 7.62 37.49 16.61
CA ASP A 126 8.71 36.67 17.10
C ASP A 126 9.80 36.48 16.03
N ILE A 127 10.76 37.42 15.97
CA ILE A 127 11.89 37.36 15.04
C ILE A 127 13.13 36.91 15.81
N LYS A 128 13.68 35.75 15.44
CA LYS A 128 14.86 35.16 16.08
C LYS A 128 16.16 35.88 15.69
N ASP A 129 17.18 35.72 16.52
CA ASP A 129 18.51 36.28 16.32
C ASP A 129 19.12 35.74 14.99
N GLY A 130 19.74 36.61 14.19
CA GLY A 130 20.34 36.21 12.90
C GLY A 130 19.35 35.83 11.77
N VAL A 131 18.09 36.27 11.85
CA VAL A 131 17.00 35.94 10.88
C VAL A 131 17.42 36.03 9.40
N PHE A 132 18.22 37.02 9.00
CA PHE A 132 18.62 37.26 7.60
C PHE A 132 20.12 37.18 7.34
N ALA A 133 20.89 36.57 8.25
CA ALA A 133 22.36 36.52 8.16
C ALA A 133 22.87 35.94 6.82
N PHE A 134 22.17 34.96 6.24
CA PHE A 134 22.57 34.31 4.98
C PHE A 134 21.68 34.70 3.79
N THR A 135 20.88 35.76 3.93
CA THR A 135 20.21 36.42 2.81
C THR A 135 21.20 37.39 2.16
N ILE A 136 22.19 36.82 1.48
CA ILE A 136 23.40 37.47 0.99
C ILE A 136 23.13 38.70 0.12
N GLY A 137 22.05 38.67 -0.68
CA GLY A 137 21.68 39.78 -1.56
C GLY A 137 20.93 40.92 -0.87
N LEU A 138 20.58 40.80 0.42
CA LEU A 138 19.64 41.69 1.09
C LEU A 138 20.21 43.10 1.26
N GLN A 139 19.56 44.08 0.65
CA GLN A 139 19.95 45.50 0.69
C GLN A 139 19.04 46.31 1.60
N ARG A 140 17.77 45.90 1.75
CA ARG A 140 16.74 46.66 2.46
C ARG A 140 15.75 45.73 3.17
N ILE A 141 15.35 46.11 4.38
CA ILE A 141 14.22 45.51 5.10
C ILE A 141 13.12 46.57 5.24
N THR A 142 11.88 46.18 5.01
CA THR A 142 10.68 46.98 5.31
C THR A 142 9.81 46.24 6.32
N VAL A 143 8.97 46.97 7.05
CA VAL A 143 8.06 46.40 8.05
C VAL A 143 6.68 47.01 7.81
N ASP A 144 5.66 46.17 7.87
CA ASP A 144 4.27 46.63 7.82
C ASP A 144 4.01 47.68 8.92
N ALA A 145 3.31 48.76 8.56
CA ALA A 145 3.04 49.87 9.49
C ALA A 145 2.22 49.43 10.71
N ALA A 146 1.41 48.38 10.59
CA ALA A 146 0.62 47.80 11.67
C ALA A 146 1.41 46.83 12.56
N ASN A 147 2.68 46.51 12.26
CA ASN A 147 3.46 45.61 13.09
C ASN A 147 3.68 46.23 14.49
N PRO A 148 3.22 45.58 15.57
CA PRO A 148 3.22 46.17 16.90
C PRO A 148 4.60 46.11 17.58
N ARG A 149 5.55 45.32 17.07
CA ARG A 149 6.83 45.04 17.74
C ARG A 149 8.06 45.51 16.99
N TYR A 150 8.01 45.63 15.67
CA TYR A 150 9.17 45.98 14.85
C TYR A 150 8.88 47.19 13.96
N TYR A 151 9.94 47.84 13.50
CA TYR A 151 9.88 48.89 12.48
C TYR A 151 11.18 48.90 11.68
N ALA A 152 11.12 49.43 10.46
CA ALA A 152 12.31 49.68 9.65
C ALA A 152 12.63 51.18 9.58
N ARG A 153 13.90 51.53 9.72
CA ARG A 153 14.43 52.88 9.46
C ARG A 153 15.65 52.75 8.55
N ASP A 154 15.65 53.50 7.45
CA ASP A 154 16.74 53.47 6.44
C ASP A 154 17.11 52.07 5.95
N GLY A 155 16.10 51.19 5.87
CA GLY A 155 16.23 49.80 5.45
C GLY A 155 16.78 48.84 6.50
N VAL A 156 17.01 49.29 7.73
CA VAL A 156 17.49 48.48 8.86
C VAL A 156 16.34 48.16 9.80
N LEU A 157 16.30 46.91 10.31
CA LEU A 157 15.24 46.42 11.17
C LEU A 157 15.53 46.71 12.65
N TYR A 158 14.55 47.30 13.32
CA TYR A 158 14.59 47.62 14.74
C TYR A 158 13.37 47.06 15.47
N SER A 159 13.51 46.85 16.76
CA SER A 159 12.39 46.51 17.65
C SER A 159 11.88 47.72 18.42
N ARG A 160 10.64 47.66 18.90
CA ARG A 160 9.98 48.68 19.73
C ARG A 160 10.03 48.34 21.22
N ASP A 161 10.38 47.11 21.56
CA ASP A 161 10.47 46.63 22.93
C ASP A 161 11.74 47.12 23.64
N GLY A 162 11.64 47.32 24.95
CA GLY A 162 12.81 47.57 25.81
C GLY A 162 13.61 48.85 25.52
N GLY A 163 13.08 49.83 24.79
CA GLY A 163 13.83 51.01 24.36
C GLY A 163 14.40 50.90 22.93
N GLY A 164 14.26 49.73 22.29
CA GLY A 164 14.56 49.49 20.88
C GLY A 164 15.94 48.90 20.62
N TYR A 165 15.98 47.80 19.88
CA TYR A 165 17.20 47.07 19.51
C TYR A 165 17.41 47.07 18.00
N LEU A 166 18.67 47.07 17.56
CA LEU A 166 19.01 46.68 16.19
C LEU A 166 18.83 45.17 16.05
N VAL A 167 17.86 44.75 15.24
CA VAL A 167 17.46 43.33 15.08
C VAL A 167 18.17 42.70 13.88
N ALA A 168 18.20 43.39 12.74
CA ALA A 168 18.88 42.90 11.55
C ALA A 168 19.34 44.07 10.65
N TYR A 169 20.61 44.02 10.25
CA TYR A 169 21.22 44.88 9.26
C TYR A 169 21.31 44.13 7.92
N PRO A 170 20.85 44.69 6.79
CA PRO A 170 20.89 43.98 5.51
C PRO A 170 22.34 43.66 5.08
N VAL A 171 22.57 42.40 4.73
CA VAL A 171 23.92 41.82 4.46
C VAL A 171 24.68 42.58 3.36
N ALA A 172 23.98 42.96 2.29
CA ALA A 172 24.51 43.68 1.14
C ALA A 172 24.15 45.17 1.12
N ARG A 173 23.68 45.75 2.25
CA ARG A 173 23.45 47.20 2.33
C ARG A 173 24.71 47.96 1.92
N ALA A 174 24.53 48.95 1.05
CA ALA A 174 25.64 49.79 0.61
C ALA A 174 26.15 50.71 1.74
N GLY A 175 27.41 51.10 1.64
CA GLY A 175 28.08 51.99 2.60
C GLY A 175 29.06 51.26 3.51
N VAL A 176 30.16 51.95 3.82
CA VAL A 176 31.27 51.43 4.63
C VAL A 176 31.21 51.87 6.10
N ALA A 177 30.37 52.86 6.42
CA ALA A 177 30.19 53.36 7.77
C ALA A 177 28.70 53.42 8.15
N PHE A 178 28.40 53.10 9.40
CA PHE A 178 27.03 53.18 9.92
C PHE A 178 27.03 53.74 11.35
N SER A 179 26.10 54.62 11.65
CA SER A 179 25.89 55.13 13.01
C SER A 179 24.53 54.64 13.49
N ILE A 180 24.52 53.88 14.58
CA ILE A 180 23.27 53.43 15.17
C ILE A 180 22.53 54.68 15.69
N PRO A 181 21.24 54.85 15.37
CA PRO A 181 20.49 56.02 15.82
C PRO A 181 20.43 56.15 17.34
N GLU A 182 20.49 57.38 17.84
CA GLU A 182 20.21 57.67 19.25
C GLU A 182 18.79 57.21 19.62
N GLY A 183 18.64 56.68 20.84
CA GLY A 183 17.43 56.03 21.33
C GLY A 183 17.48 54.51 21.26
N ILE A 184 18.30 53.91 20.39
CA ILE A 184 18.51 52.45 20.37
C ILE A 184 19.39 52.05 21.55
N VAL A 185 18.91 51.09 22.36
CA VAL A 185 19.56 50.66 23.61
C VAL A 185 20.47 49.45 23.45
N GLY A 186 20.31 48.66 22.37
CA GLY A 186 21.15 47.49 22.16
C GLY A 186 21.14 46.89 20.76
N ILE A 187 21.93 45.84 20.59
CA ILE A 187 22.07 45.07 19.34
C ILE A 187 21.76 43.61 19.64
N ARG A 188 20.88 42.98 18.85
CA ARG A 188 20.62 41.54 18.99
C ARG A 188 21.80 40.71 18.48
N PRO A 189 22.02 39.48 19.02
CA PRO A 189 23.01 38.56 18.46
C PRO A 189 22.85 38.38 16.96
N ASN A 190 23.98 38.29 16.24
CA ASN A 190 24.03 38.09 14.79
C ASN A 190 23.28 39.16 13.96
N ALA A 191 22.93 40.31 14.53
CA ALA A 191 22.18 41.33 13.81
C ALA A 191 22.95 41.92 12.62
N LEU A 192 24.30 41.89 12.64
CA LEU A 192 25.17 42.29 11.52
C LEU A 192 25.91 41.10 10.88
N GLN A 193 25.42 39.87 11.08
CA GLN A 193 26.14 38.68 10.63
C GLN A 193 26.32 38.62 9.10
N GLN A 194 27.47 38.13 8.65
CA GLN A 194 27.89 38.03 7.24
C GLN A 194 27.95 39.37 6.47
N ASN A 195 27.84 40.52 7.14
CA ASN A 195 27.84 41.80 6.45
C ASN A 195 29.09 41.97 5.56
N ARG A 196 28.88 42.42 4.31
CA ARG A 196 29.92 42.43 3.26
C ARG A 196 30.62 43.77 3.03
N ASN A 197 30.06 44.85 3.54
CA ASN A 197 30.46 46.21 3.14
C ASN A 197 30.88 47.10 4.31
N LEU A 198 30.35 46.87 5.51
CA LEU A 198 30.53 47.73 6.66
C LEU A 198 31.94 47.57 7.24
N GLU A 199 32.70 48.66 7.26
CA GLU A 199 34.06 48.74 7.79
C GLU A 199 34.08 49.36 9.19
N THR A 200 33.18 50.31 9.48
CA THR A 200 33.09 50.99 10.77
C THR A 200 31.66 51.17 11.23
N ILE A 201 31.41 50.93 12.52
CA ILE A 201 30.11 51.22 13.16
C ILE A 201 30.28 52.11 14.38
N ARG A 202 29.37 53.07 14.58
CA ARG A 202 29.34 53.98 15.73
C ARG A 202 28.19 53.65 16.68
N LEU A 203 28.51 53.43 17.95
CA LEU A 203 27.53 53.16 19.01
C LEU A 203 27.16 54.47 19.74
N PRO A 204 25.86 54.81 19.85
CA PRO A 204 25.37 56.04 20.48
C PRO A 204 25.46 56.00 22.00
N LYS A 205 25.04 57.09 22.65
CA LYS A 205 25.02 57.20 24.12
C LYS A 205 23.97 56.29 24.74
N SER A 206 22.82 56.18 24.09
CA SER A 206 21.71 55.31 24.51
C SER A 206 22.05 53.82 24.51
N LEU A 207 23.07 53.37 23.78
CA LEU A 207 23.37 51.95 23.61
C LEU A 207 24.11 51.39 24.82
N THR A 208 23.37 50.73 25.70
CA THR A 208 23.88 50.17 26.96
C THR A 208 23.93 48.66 26.99
N GLU A 209 23.42 47.99 25.94
CA GLU A 209 23.30 46.54 25.89
C GLU A 209 23.95 45.94 24.64
N LEU A 210 24.86 44.99 24.88
CA LEU A 210 25.47 44.16 23.85
C LEU A 210 25.31 42.68 24.25
N PRO A 211 25.22 41.76 23.28
CA PRO A 211 24.98 40.34 23.54
C PRO A 211 26.24 39.61 24.05
N ALA A 212 26.93 40.18 25.03
CA ALA A 212 28.20 39.68 25.55
C ALA A 212 28.06 38.52 26.57
N ALA A 213 26.84 38.03 26.78
CA ALA A 213 26.50 36.85 27.59
C ALA A 213 25.85 35.74 26.74
N LYS A 214 26.00 35.81 25.42
CA LYS A 214 25.45 34.84 24.45
C LYS A 214 26.58 34.31 23.56
N GLU A 215 26.38 33.12 23.00
CA GLU A 215 27.32 32.41 22.10
C GLU A 215 27.81 33.26 20.91
N TYR A 216 26.97 34.17 20.42
CA TYR A 216 27.29 35.06 19.31
C TYR A 216 27.15 36.52 19.72
N ASN A 217 28.06 37.36 19.24
CA ASN A 217 28.00 38.79 19.45
C ASN A 217 27.12 39.47 18.36
N GLY A 218 26.88 40.78 18.48
CA GLY A 218 26.04 41.53 17.52
C GLY A 218 26.67 41.69 16.13
N PHE A 219 27.96 41.41 16.00
CA PHE A 219 28.85 41.73 14.88
C PHE A 219 29.55 40.49 14.29
N THR A 220 29.19 39.29 14.75
CA THR A 220 29.76 38.00 14.36
C THR A 220 29.86 37.87 12.84
N SER A 221 31.01 37.47 12.30
CA SER A 221 31.24 37.33 10.86
C SER A 221 30.92 38.58 10.01
N ALA A 222 30.96 39.80 10.55
CA ALA A 222 30.89 41.03 9.74
C ALA A 222 32.21 41.21 8.97
N LEU A 223 32.27 40.67 7.76
CA LEU A 223 33.51 40.31 7.02
C LEU A 223 34.49 41.46 6.78
N LYS A 224 34.04 42.71 6.81
CA LYS A 224 34.88 43.90 6.63
C LYS A 224 34.98 44.81 7.84
N LEU A 225 34.26 44.51 8.93
CA LEU A 225 34.19 45.38 10.10
C LEU A 225 35.54 45.35 10.83
N SER A 226 36.28 46.45 10.74
CA SER A 226 37.65 46.58 11.29
C SER A 226 37.73 47.49 12.52
N ALA A 227 36.71 48.32 12.75
CA ALA A 227 36.63 49.22 13.90
C ALA A 227 35.18 49.41 14.39
N ILE A 228 35.00 49.42 15.71
CA ILE A 228 33.77 49.84 16.37
C ILE A 228 34.09 51.06 17.24
N GLU A 229 33.46 52.18 16.91
CA GLU A 229 33.58 53.44 17.63
C GLU A 229 32.43 53.56 18.66
N VAL A 230 32.74 54.08 19.84
CA VAL A 230 31.76 54.28 20.92
C VAL A 230 31.71 55.76 21.25
N ASP A 231 30.51 56.35 21.36
CA ASP A 231 30.35 57.73 21.79
C ASP A 231 31.08 57.94 23.14
N PRO A 232 31.92 58.97 23.30
CA PRO A 232 32.65 59.21 24.55
C PRO A 232 31.76 59.31 25.80
N ALA A 233 30.52 59.80 25.63
CA ALA A 233 29.52 59.92 26.68
C ALA A 233 28.70 58.64 26.91
N ASN A 234 28.99 57.54 26.20
CA ASN A 234 28.36 56.25 26.48
C ASN A 234 28.68 55.81 27.93
N PRO A 235 27.67 55.42 28.73
CA PRO A 235 27.86 55.12 30.15
C PRO A 235 28.35 53.69 30.42
N LYS A 236 28.30 52.77 29.45
CA LYS A 236 28.57 51.33 29.64
C LYS A 236 29.81 50.82 28.92
N PHE A 237 30.13 51.41 27.77
CA PHE A 237 31.20 50.92 26.91
C PHE A 237 32.23 52.01 26.61
N SER A 238 33.43 51.57 26.26
CA SER A 238 34.50 52.42 25.74
C SER A 238 35.11 51.78 24.49
N GLY A 239 35.47 52.59 23.49
CA GLY A 239 36.13 52.13 22.27
C GLY A 239 37.63 52.38 22.37
N VAL A 240 38.43 51.33 22.42
CA VAL A 240 39.90 51.42 22.47
C VAL A 240 40.48 50.77 21.22
N GLY A 241 41.06 51.59 20.33
CA GLY A 241 41.62 51.09 19.06
C GLY A 241 40.61 50.37 18.17
N GLY A 242 39.31 50.70 18.27
CA GLY A 242 38.22 50.04 17.54
C GLY A 242 37.70 48.75 18.17
N VAL A 243 38.22 48.34 19.34
CA VAL A 243 37.71 47.22 20.16
C VAL A 243 36.80 47.78 21.25
N ILE A 244 35.72 47.07 21.57
CA ILE A 244 34.80 47.48 22.63
C ILE A 244 35.27 46.88 23.96
N LEU A 245 35.50 47.75 24.94
CA LEU A 245 35.67 47.38 26.34
C LEU A 245 34.47 47.88 27.17
N SER A 246 34.31 47.36 28.38
CA SER A 246 33.46 47.99 29.40
C SER A 246 33.95 49.41 29.73
N LYS A 247 33.09 50.24 30.32
CA LYS A 247 33.43 51.63 30.63
C LYS A 247 34.64 51.78 31.55
N ASP A 248 34.80 50.84 32.48
CA ASP A 248 35.94 50.74 33.41
C ASP A 248 37.20 50.09 32.77
N GLY A 249 37.07 49.54 31.56
CA GLY A 249 38.17 48.85 30.86
C GLY A 249 38.50 47.45 31.40
N GLU A 250 37.70 46.90 32.32
CA GLU A 250 37.97 45.60 32.95
C GLU A 250 37.45 44.39 32.14
N GLN A 251 36.59 44.60 31.15
CA GLN A 251 36.02 43.54 30.32
C GLN A 251 36.23 43.82 28.84
N LEU A 252 36.73 42.83 28.09
CA LEU A 252 36.76 42.88 26.63
C LEU A 252 35.44 42.32 26.09
N VAL A 253 34.67 43.19 25.43
CA VAL A 253 33.28 42.91 25.05
C VAL A 253 33.21 42.39 23.62
N VAL A 254 33.83 43.08 22.66
CA VAL A 254 33.81 42.70 21.23
C VAL A 254 35.09 43.11 20.53
N TYR A 255 35.66 42.18 19.77
CA TYR A 255 36.71 42.39 18.78
C TYR A 255 36.13 42.35 17.35
N PRO A 256 36.40 43.36 16.49
CA PRO A 256 35.88 43.37 15.12
C PRO A 256 36.53 42.30 14.23
N ASN A 257 35.73 41.58 13.43
CA ASN A 257 36.19 40.44 12.60
C ASN A 257 37.39 40.80 11.69
N ALA A 258 37.30 41.90 10.95
CA ALA A 258 38.32 42.30 9.98
C ALA A 258 39.42 43.18 10.58
N LYS A 259 39.47 43.32 11.92
CA LYS A 259 40.50 44.13 12.57
C LYS A 259 41.88 43.50 12.34
N THR A 260 42.83 44.35 11.95
CA THR A 260 44.23 43.97 11.76
C THR A 260 45.05 44.28 13.02
N GLY A 261 45.83 43.32 13.48
CA GLY A 261 46.73 43.43 14.64
C GLY A 261 47.14 42.04 15.13
N ASP A 262 48.38 41.64 14.83
CA ASP A 262 48.83 40.25 14.98
C ASP A 262 50.29 40.19 15.51
N PRO A 263 50.54 39.63 16.72
CA PRO A 263 49.54 39.18 17.66
C PRO A 263 48.77 40.37 18.29
N TYR A 264 47.51 40.17 18.67
CA TYR A 264 46.76 41.17 19.45
C TYR A 264 47.09 41.03 20.94
N THR A 265 47.49 42.12 21.58
CA THR A 265 47.71 42.16 23.04
C THR A 265 46.45 42.65 23.75
N VAL A 266 45.88 41.80 24.61
CA VAL A 266 44.75 42.18 25.46
C VAL A 266 45.19 43.30 26.42
N PRO A 267 44.45 44.42 26.54
CA PRO A 267 44.85 45.52 27.42
C PRO A 267 45.04 45.08 28.88
N ALA A 268 46.08 45.59 29.55
CA ALA A 268 46.46 45.20 30.92
C ALA A 268 45.43 45.58 32.01
N THR A 269 44.35 46.28 31.66
CA THR A 269 43.21 46.54 32.55
C THR A 269 42.18 45.41 32.54
N VAL A 270 42.18 44.57 31.50
CA VAL A 270 41.14 43.55 31.29
C VAL A 270 41.33 42.37 32.24
N LYS A 271 40.29 42.08 33.02
CA LYS A 271 40.16 40.92 33.91
C LYS A 271 39.30 39.81 33.31
N GLN A 272 38.46 40.11 32.31
CA GLN A 272 37.57 39.13 31.69
C GLN A 272 37.43 39.36 30.19
N ILE A 273 37.53 38.27 29.41
CA ILE A 273 37.07 38.23 28.02
C ILE A 273 35.63 37.69 28.05
N LEU A 274 34.69 38.45 27.50
CA LEU A 274 33.26 38.08 27.51
C LEU A 274 32.93 37.00 26.46
N ASP A 275 31.71 36.47 26.55
CA ASP A 275 31.24 35.40 25.67
C ASP A 275 31.18 35.92 24.22
N GLY A 276 31.64 35.11 23.28
CA GLY A 276 31.69 35.44 21.85
C GLY A 276 32.57 36.65 21.49
N ALA A 277 33.41 37.17 22.38
CA ALA A 277 34.09 38.46 22.18
C ALA A 277 34.98 38.53 20.93
N PHE A 278 35.67 37.45 20.57
CA PHE A 278 36.46 37.30 19.34
C PHE A 278 35.82 36.31 18.35
N SER A 279 34.56 35.92 18.55
CA SER A 279 33.88 34.96 17.68
C SER A 279 33.93 35.38 16.21
N HIS A 280 34.46 34.50 15.37
CA HIS A 280 34.78 34.73 13.96
C HIS A 280 35.73 35.91 13.72
N ALA A 281 36.77 36.10 14.54
CA ALA A 281 37.87 37.01 14.23
C ALA A 281 38.81 36.36 13.20
N GLU A 282 38.39 36.33 11.94
CA GLU A 282 39.04 35.53 10.89
C GLU A 282 40.44 36.04 10.50
N GLY A 283 40.80 37.28 10.86
CA GLY A 283 42.14 37.83 10.64
C GLY A 283 43.16 37.54 11.75
N LEU A 284 42.71 37.10 12.93
CA LEU A 284 43.54 36.97 14.14
C LEU A 284 44.42 35.71 14.07
N LYS A 285 45.76 35.85 14.11
CA LYS A 285 46.68 34.69 14.10
C LYS A 285 47.33 34.40 15.43
N GLY A 286 47.58 35.41 16.26
CA GLY A 286 48.09 35.27 17.61
C GLY A 286 47.40 36.20 18.61
N ILE A 287 47.35 35.78 19.87
CA ILE A 287 46.83 36.57 20.98
C ILE A 287 47.79 36.52 22.17
N VAL A 288 48.03 37.67 22.80
CA VAL A 288 48.83 37.79 24.02
C VAL A 288 47.89 38.14 25.18
N MET A 289 47.78 37.22 26.13
CA MET A 289 46.98 37.36 27.35
C MET A 289 47.91 37.41 28.57
N THR A 290 47.85 38.48 29.36
CA THR A 290 48.69 38.68 30.56
C THR A 290 47.84 38.93 31.81
N PRO A 291 48.40 38.80 33.02
CA PRO A 291 47.74 39.29 34.24
C PRO A 291 47.25 40.74 34.06
N PRO A 292 46.07 41.12 34.61
CA PRO A 292 45.28 40.43 35.62
C PRO A 292 44.11 39.57 35.07
N LEU A 293 44.18 39.04 33.84
CA LEU A 293 43.09 38.25 33.24
C LEU A 293 42.70 37.03 34.09
N VAL A 294 41.43 36.91 34.47
CA VAL A 294 40.89 35.84 35.33
C VAL A 294 39.98 34.87 34.56
N LYS A 295 39.25 35.35 33.55
CA LYS A 295 38.21 34.57 32.89
C LYS A 295 38.22 34.70 31.36
N ILE A 296 38.05 33.57 30.68
CA ILE A 296 37.79 33.45 29.24
C ILE A 296 36.35 32.95 29.04
N GLY A 297 35.52 33.73 28.35
CA GLY A 297 34.09 33.49 28.16
C GLY A 297 33.73 32.38 27.17
N LYS A 298 32.46 32.01 27.16
CA LYS A 298 31.90 30.96 26.31
C LYS A 298 32.08 31.32 24.84
N GLU A 299 32.53 30.37 24.02
CA GLU A 299 32.75 30.56 22.57
C GLU A 299 33.55 31.84 22.20
N SER A 300 34.38 32.36 23.12
CA SER A 300 35.02 33.68 22.93
C SER A 300 35.94 33.74 21.73
N PHE A 301 36.59 32.65 21.35
CA PHE A 301 37.46 32.50 20.16
C PHE A 301 36.87 31.54 19.14
N LYS A 302 35.55 31.38 19.13
CA LYS A 302 34.87 30.49 18.20
C LYS A 302 35.18 30.84 16.75
N ASP A 303 35.52 29.85 15.94
CA ASP A 303 35.81 30.00 14.51
C ASP A 303 36.86 31.11 14.22
N CYS A 304 37.81 31.32 15.14
CA CYS A 304 39.03 32.08 14.88
C CYS A 304 39.97 31.27 13.99
N ILE A 305 39.59 31.10 12.72
CA ILE A 305 40.17 30.10 11.80
C ILE A 305 41.65 30.32 11.47
N GLN A 306 42.22 31.49 11.78
CA GLN A 306 43.64 31.79 11.55
C GLN A 306 44.51 31.68 12.81
N LEU A 307 43.92 31.48 13.99
CA LEU A 307 44.62 31.45 15.27
C LEU A 307 45.56 30.24 15.39
N LEU A 308 46.83 30.47 15.76
CA LEU A 308 47.89 29.45 15.74
C LEU A 308 48.25 28.93 17.14
N THR A 309 48.46 29.83 18.09
CA THR A 309 48.89 29.52 19.46
C THR A 309 48.13 30.37 20.46
N VAL A 310 47.84 29.81 21.62
CA VAL A 310 47.12 30.49 22.71
C VAL A 310 47.79 30.13 24.03
N ASP A 311 48.29 31.15 24.72
CA ASP A 311 48.92 31.02 26.02
C ASP A 311 47.93 31.43 27.12
N ILE A 312 47.69 30.57 28.11
CA ILE A 312 46.80 30.80 29.24
C ILE A 312 47.61 31.26 30.45
N PRO A 313 47.47 32.51 30.92
CA PRO A 313 48.27 33.04 32.01
C PRO A 313 47.89 32.42 33.37
N SER A 314 48.78 32.52 34.35
CA SER A 314 48.61 31.95 35.69
C SER A 314 47.40 32.47 36.47
N THR A 315 46.91 33.66 36.13
CA THR A 315 45.74 34.29 36.75
C THR A 315 44.40 33.78 36.24
N VAL A 316 44.35 33.04 35.12
CA VAL A 316 43.09 32.52 34.58
C VAL A 316 42.61 31.34 35.42
N THR A 317 41.46 31.51 36.06
CA THR A 317 40.81 30.48 36.89
C THR A 317 39.53 29.94 36.27
N LYS A 318 39.11 30.46 35.11
CA LYS A 318 37.88 30.02 34.44
C LYS A 318 37.96 30.13 32.92
N ILE A 319 37.73 29.02 32.23
CA ILE A 319 37.51 28.89 30.79
C ILE A 319 36.12 28.30 30.61
N ASP A 320 35.20 29.06 30.02
CA ASP A 320 33.82 28.61 29.77
C ASP A 320 33.73 27.72 28.51
N ASP A 321 32.60 27.01 28.39
CA ASP A 321 32.35 26.00 27.35
C ASP A 321 32.66 26.51 25.93
N GLY A 322 33.33 25.67 25.14
CA GLY A 322 33.55 25.95 23.72
C GLY A 322 34.39 27.21 23.43
N ALA A 323 35.09 27.79 24.42
CA ALA A 323 35.86 29.03 24.30
C ALA A 323 36.76 29.09 23.06
N PHE A 324 37.28 27.94 22.59
CA PHE A 324 38.16 27.83 21.42
C PHE A 324 37.59 26.94 20.29
N SER A 325 36.28 26.68 20.30
CA SER A 325 35.62 25.85 19.29
C SER A 325 35.87 26.36 17.87
N GLY A 326 36.16 25.48 16.92
CA GLY A 326 36.39 25.89 15.53
C GLY A 326 37.66 26.70 15.25
N ALA A 327 38.57 26.86 16.21
CA ALA A 327 39.90 27.45 15.98
C ALA A 327 40.83 26.45 15.24
N TYR A 328 40.50 26.13 13.98
CA TYR A 328 41.01 24.99 13.21
C TYR A 328 42.53 24.91 13.01
N ARG A 329 43.27 25.98 13.33
CA ARG A 329 44.73 26.04 13.19
C ARG A 329 45.48 25.96 14.51
N VAL A 330 44.78 26.00 15.65
CA VAL A 330 45.37 25.78 16.97
C VAL A 330 45.70 24.30 17.11
N LYS A 331 46.99 23.97 17.19
CA LYS A 331 47.48 22.58 17.32
C LYS A 331 47.75 22.16 18.76
N GLY A 332 47.87 23.12 19.67
CA GLY A 332 48.07 22.92 21.10
C GLY A 332 47.98 24.26 21.83
N PHE A 333 47.53 24.21 23.08
CA PHE A 333 47.53 25.31 24.02
C PHE A 333 48.80 25.27 24.88
N VAL A 334 49.14 26.39 25.50
CA VAL A 334 50.17 26.47 26.54
C VAL A 334 49.52 27.06 27.78
N VAL A 335 49.60 26.38 28.92
CA VAL A 335 49.17 26.94 30.20
C VAL A 335 50.41 27.30 31.02
N ASP A 336 50.42 28.49 31.61
CA ASP A 336 51.50 28.94 32.49
C ASP A 336 51.74 27.90 33.61
N PRO A 337 52.98 27.44 33.85
CA PRO A 337 53.28 26.44 34.87
C PRO A 337 52.88 26.81 36.30
N SER A 338 52.66 28.10 36.58
CA SER A 338 52.17 28.62 37.86
C SER A 338 50.64 28.71 37.96
N ASN A 339 49.89 28.36 36.91
CA ASN A 339 48.44 28.25 36.97
C ASN A 339 48.03 27.09 37.90
N THR A 340 47.16 27.37 38.87
CA THR A 340 46.73 26.39 39.88
C THR A 340 45.42 25.68 39.52
N VAL A 341 44.74 26.10 38.45
CA VAL A 341 43.42 25.60 38.04
C VAL A 341 43.50 24.73 36.79
N TYR A 342 44.35 25.09 35.83
CA TYR A 342 44.49 24.40 34.56
C TYR A 342 45.93 23.93 34.33
N LYS A 343 46.07 22.91 33.49
CA LYS A 343 47.35 22.45 32.92
C LYS A 343 47.14 21.98 31.48
N THR A 344 48.23 21.81 30.74
CA THR A 344 48.20 21.11 29.46
C THR A 344 48.84 19.73 29.57
N ASP A 345 48.35 18.76 28.80
CA ASP A 345 49.09 17.52 28.55
C ASP A 345 50.21 17.75 27.49
N ASP A 346 50.95 16.68 27.15
CA ASP A 346 52.04 16.72 26.17
C ASP A 346 51.59 17.11 24.76
N ASN A 347 50.28 17.04 24.48
CA ASN A 347 49.70 17.39 23.19
C ASN A 347 49.10 18.81 23.21
N GLY A 348 49.21 19.53 24.33
CA GLY A 348 48.64 20.87 24.47
C GLY A 348 47.13 20.88 24.66
N VAL A 349 46.51 19.82 25.19
CA VAL A 349 45.07 19.79 25.55
C VAL A 349 44.88 20.35 26.96
N ILE A 350 43.90 21.23 27.17
CA ILE A 350 43.67 21.86 28.48
C ILE A 350 42.85 20.93 29.38
N TYR A 351 43.39 20.65 30.56
CA TYR A 351 42.74 19.93 31.65
C TYR A 351 42.66 20.78 32.90
N SER A 352 41.78 20.40 33.83
CA SER A 352 41.88 20.79 35.23
C SER A 352 43.26 20.39 35.83
N ALA A 353 43.72 21.10 36.86
CA ALA A 353 45.04 20.89 37.45
C ALA A 353 45.25 19.44 37.95
N ASP A 354 44.20 18.79 38.47
CA ASP A 354 44.21 17.39 38.87
C ASP A 354 44.12 16.40 37.68
N GLY A 355 43.81 16.88 36.47
CA GLY A 355 43.68 16.08 35.25
C GLY A 355 42.37 15.28 35.15
N THR A 356 41.34 15.63 35.92
CA THR A 356 40.06 14.90 35.93
C THR A 356 39.05 15.44 34.92
N GLU A 357 39.15 16.71 34.50
CA GLU A 357 38.24 17.33 33.53
C GLU A 357 39.00 17.83 32.30
N LEU A 358 38.61 17.36 31.11
CA LEU A 358 39.11 17.88 29.84
C LEU A 358 38.28 19.09 29.45
N ALA A 359 38.89 20.28 29.49
CA ALA A 359 38.20 21.56 29.34
C ALA A 359 38.19 22.08 27.90
N ALA A 360 39.29 21.94 27.16
CA ALA A 360 39.36 22.39 25.77
C ALA A 360 40.36 21.58 24.94
N PHE A 361 39.92 21.16 23.75
CA PHE A 361 40.73 20.44 22.78
C PHE A 361 41.16 21.37 21.61
N PRO A 362 42.42 21.31 21.18
CA PRO A 362 42.91 22.09 20.04
C PRO A 362 42.32 21.58 18.72
N ALA A 363 41.41 22.35 18.12
CA ALA A 363 40.64 21.95 16.93
C ALA A 363 41.49 21.61 15.69
N GLY A 364 42.74 22.08 15.62
CA GLY A 364 43.70 21.78 14.55
C GLY A 364 44.59 20.56 14.79
N MET A 365 44.42 19.84 15.91
CA MET A 365 45.14 18.61 16.18
C MET A 365 44.68 17.48 15.26
N THR A 366 45.63 16.82 14.61
CA THR A 366 45.37 15.73 13.67
C THR A 366 45.65 14.36 14.27
N GLY A 367 44.99 13.32 13.77
CA GLY A 367 45.33 11.93 14.09
C GLY A 367 44.62 11.41 15.33
N THR A 368 45.34 10.63 16.15
CA THR A 368 44.80 9.95 17.34
C THR A 368 45.13 10.72 18.61
N TYR A 369 44.12 10.94 19.45
CA TYR A 369 44.27 11.48 20.79
C TYR A 369 43.85 10.45 21.85
N ALA A 370 44.58 10.37 22.96
CA ALA A 370 44.22 9.55 24.11
C ALA A 370 44.08 10.43 25.35
N THR A 371 42.98 10.32 26.08
CA THR A 371 42.74 11.11 27.30
C THR A 371 43.69 10.69 28.44
N LEU A 372 43.98 11.59 29.37
CA LEU A 372 44.80 11.26 30.55
C LEU A 372 44.21 10.10 31.36
N PRO A 373 45.02 9.25 32.02
CA PRO A 373 44.53 8.16 32.86
C PRO A 373 43.59 8.60 33.99
N THR A 374 43.73 9.85 34.45
CA THR A 374 42.92 10.49 35.50
C THR A 374 41.60 11.06 34.99
N THR A 375 41.38 11.14 33.67
CA THR A 375 40.21 11.81 33.10
C THR A 375 38.92 11.14 33.56
N LYS A 376 38.00 11.95 34.07
CA LYS A 376 36.66 11.56 34.52
C LYS A 376 35.56 12.17 33.68
N ARG A 377 35.77 13.38 33.16
CA ARG A 377 34.73 14.12 32.45
C ARG A 377 35.32 14.82 31.23
N ILE A 378 34.59 14.74 30.11
CA ILE A 378 34.78 15.63 28.97
C ILE A 378 33.73 16.73 29.09
N LEU A 379 34.18 17.97 29.25
CA LEU A 379 33.27 19.10 29.45
C LEU A 379 32.48 19.43 28.19
N LYS A 380 31.43 20.22 28.37
CA LYS A 380 30.55 20.67 27.29
C LYS A 380 31.37 21.40 26.22
N GLU A 381 31.08 21.07 24.95
CA GLU A 381 31.71 21.69 23.77
C GLU A 381 33.25 21.56 23.68
N ALA A 382 33.89 20.68 24.48
CA ALA A 382 35.36 20.62 24.58
C ALA A 382 36.08 20.29 23.26
N PHE A 383 35.47 19.50 22.38
CA PHE A 383 35.93 19.15 21.02
C PHE A 383 34.99 19.71 19.93
N LYS A 384 34.09 20.65 20.27
CA LYS A 384 33.11 21.19 19.31
C LYS A 384 33.84 21.83 18.13
N ALA A 385 33.40 21.47 16.92
CA ALA A 385 34.03 21.88 15.67
C ALA A 385 35.55 21.62 15.65
N ALA A 386 35.97 20.42 16.07
CA ALA A 386 37.33 19.91 15.86
C ALA A 386 37.39 19.04 14.59
N PRO A 387 37.58 19.61 13.39
CA PRO A 387 37.50 18.88 12.13
C PRO A 387 38.75 18.05 11.81
N ALA A 388 39.84 18.22 12.56
CA ALA A 388 41.14 17.61 12.24
C ALA A 388 41.41 16.29 12.99
N VAL A 389 40.79 16.09 14.17
CA VAL A 389 40.99 14.87 14.96
C VAL A 389 40.32 13.69 14.28
N GLU A 390 41.02 12.57 14.16
CA GLU A 390 40.52 11.39 13.45
C GLU A 390 40.06 10.29 14.39
N LYS A 391 40.72 10.16 15.54
CA LYS A 391 40.44 9.11 16.53
C LYS A 391 40.60 9.63 17.95
N VAL A 392 39.69 9.27 18.85
CA VAL A 392 39.83 9.54 20.30
C VAL A 392 39.73 8.24 21.09
N ILE A 393 40.69 8.04 21.99
CA ILE A 393 40.76 6.90 22.93
C ILE A 393 40.49 7.43 24.33
N PHE A 394 39.35 7.03 24.89
CA PHE A 394 38.95 7.36 26.25
C PHE A 394 39.58 6.37 27.25
N ASN A 395 40.06 6.87 28.39
CA ASN A 395 40.60 6.06 29.47
C ASN A 395 39.50 5.20 30.14
N SER A 396 39.91 4.20 30.91
CA SER A 396 39.00 3.30 31.63
C SER A 396 38.21 4.01 32.75
N GLY A 397 38.67 5.17 33.20
CA GLY A 397 38.05 5.95 34.26
C GLY A 397 37.05 7.01 33.82
N LEU A 398 36.80 7.19 32.52
CA LEU A 398 35.87 8.21 32.00
C LEU A 398 34.43 7.91 32.44
N GLU A 399 33.75 8.89 33.04
CA GLU A 399 32.39 8.76 33.57
C GLU A 399 31.35 9.46 32.70
N THR A 400 31.67 10.64 32.13
CA THR A 400 30.70 11.46 31.37
C THR A 400 31.31 12.12 30.14
N ILE A 401 30.53 12.15 29.05
CA ILE A 401 30.77 12.97 27.86
C ILE A 401 29.72 14.08 27.84
N GLY A 402 30.16 15.33 27.92
CA GLY A 402 29.29 16.50 27.99
C GLY A 402 28.45 16.74 26.74
N GLN A 403 27.45 17.59 26.90
CA GLN A 403 26.63 18.11 25.81
C GLN A 403 27.51 18.73 24.72
N ASP A 404 27.16 18.54 23.44
CA ASP A 404 27.85 19.11 22.28
C ASP A 404 29.38 18.82 22.22
N ALA A 405 29.90 17.90 23.05
CA ALA A 405 31.34 17.75 23.27
C ALA A 405 32.12 17.57 21.96
N PHE A 406 31.62 16.77 21.02
CA PHE A 406 32.16 16.50 19.68
C PHE A 406 31.20 16.95 18.56
N GLN A 407 30.30 17.90 18.84
CA GLN A 407 29.41 18.42 17.81
C GLN A 407 30.22 18.97 16.64
N ALA A 408 29.84 18.61 15.42
CA ALA A 408 30.54 18.98 14.19
C ALA A 408 32.04 18.64 14.18
N ALA A 409 32.46 17.60 14.90
CA ALA A 409 33.79 16.99 14.75
C ALA A 409 33.85 16.19 13.44
N THR A 410 33.84 16.90 12.30
CA THR A 410 33.69 16.31 10.95
C THR A 410 34.90 15.49 10.49
N GLY A 411 35.99 15.47 11.26
CA GLY A 411 37.14 14.59 11.02
C GLY A 411 37.10 13.30 11.84
N LEU A 412 36.30 13.24 12.91
CA LEU A 412 36.33 12.16 13.88
C LEU A 412 35.71 10.89 13.30
N LYS A 413 36.55 9.93 12.91
CA LYS A 413 36.14 8.67 12.28
C LYS A 413 35.88 7.57 13.29
N ARG A 414 36.56 7.59 14.44
CA ARG A 414 36.52 6.50 15.43
C ARG A 414 36.66 7.00 16.86
N ILE A 415 35.92 6.39 17.77
CA ILE A 415 36.15 6.48 19.22
C ILE A 415 36.40 5.09 19.81
N GLU A 416 37.14 5.04 20.91
CA GLU A 416 37.41 3.81 21.67
C GLU A 416 37.31 4.09 23.17
N PHE A 417 36.72 3.17 23.93
CA PHE A 417 36.76 3.21 25.39
C PHE A 417 37.70 2.12 25.89
N ALA A 418 38.73 2.49 26.65
CA ALA A 418 39.68 1.54 27.22
C ALA A 418 38.97 0.66 28.26
N ALA A 419 39.21 -0.65 28.19
CA ALA A 419 38.61 -1.62 29.10
C ALA A 419 39.29 -1.59 30.50
N PRO A 420 38.53 -1.74 31.60
CA PRO A 420 37.05 -1.74 31.65
C PRO A 420 36.50 -0.31 31.51
N ALA A 421 35.52 -0.10 30.63
CA ALA A 421 34.93 1.22 30.41
C ALA A 421 33.93 1.58 31.52
N THR A 422 33.99 2.81 32.05
CA THR A 422 33.13 3.28 33.16
C THR A 422 32.15 4.39 32.79
N VAL A 423 32.09 4.76 31.51
CA VAL A 423 31.24 5.87 31.01
C VAL A 423 29.76 5.54 31.20
N ARG A 424 29.02 6.48 31.79
CA ARG A 424 27.58 6.32 32.07
C ARG A 424 26.73 7.18 31.17
N ASP A 425 27.16 8.42 30.94
CA ASP A 425 26.33 9.42 30.27
C ASP A 425 27.03 9.97 29.01
N ILE A 426 26.29 9.92 27.90
CA ILE A 426 26.64 10.56 26.64
C ILE A 426 25.63 11.68 26.40
N GLY A 427 26.07 12.94 26.54
CA GLY A 427 25.20 14.11 26.54
C GLY A 427 24.51 14.41 25.20
N ASP A 428 23.52 15.30 25.26
CA ASP A 428 22.76 15.75 24.08
C ASP A 428 23.69 16.35 23.03
N PHE A 429 23.41 16.07 21.76
CA PHE A 429 24.17 16.53 20.59
C PHE A 429 25.68 16.23 20.61
N SER A 430 26.14 15.39 21.53
CA SER A 430 27.56 15.19 21.82
C SER A 430 28.38 14.77 20.60
N PHE A 431 27.85 14.00 19.66
CA PHE A 431 28.50 13.61 18.41
C PHE A 431 27.69 14.02 17.17
N TYR A 432 26.78 15.00 17.32
CA TYR A 432 25.95 15.49 16.22
C TYR A 432 26.81 15.95 15.04
N GLY A 433 26.53 15.46 13.84
CA GLY A 433 27.27 15.86 12.64
C GLY A 433 28.70 15.33 12.57
N SER A 434 29.10 14.40 13.46
CA SER A 434 30.43 13.79 13.43
C SER A 434 30.60 12.84 12.24
N ALA A 435 31.85 12.53 11.89
CA ALA A 435 32.19 11.63 10.79
C ALA A 435 32.42 10.18 11.22
N LEU A 436 31.87 9.78 12.37
CA LEU A 436 32.07 8.44 12.92
C LEU A 436 31.67 7.38 11.89
N GLU A 437 32.51 6.36 11.72
CA GLU A 437 32.25 5.25 10.79
C GLU A 437 31.67 4.03 11.52
N THR A 438 32.15 3.80 12.75
CA THR A 438 31.67 2.74 13.64
C THR A 438 31.53 3.26 15.07
N LEU A 439 30.59 2.69 15.82
CA LEU A 439 30.36 3.00 17.22
C LEU A 439 30.17 1.71 18.03
N TRP A 440 30.93 1.58 19.11
CA TRP A 440 30.75 0.55 20.12
C TRP A 440 30.39 1.23 21.45
N LEU A 441 29.22 0.92 21.98
CA LEU A 441 28.73 1.44 23.25
C LEU A 441 29.00 0.43 24.38
N PRO A 442 29.85 0.75 25.37
CA PRO A 442 30.16 -0.16 26.45
C PRO A 442 28.96 -0.39 27.39
N ALA A 443 28.97 -1.50 28.12
CA ALA A 443 27.87 -1.94 28.97
C ALA A 443 27.56 -0.97 30.12
N SER A 444 28.53 -0.12 30.47
CA SER A 444 28.40 0.92 31.49
C SER A 444 27.51 2.10 31.08
N VAL A 445 27.26 2.32 29.78
CA VAL A 445 26.42 3.43 29.31
C VAL A 445 24.98 3.22 29.81
N GLU A 446 24.47 4.20 30.54
CA GLU A 446 23.12 4.23 31.09
C GLU A 446 22.21 5.12 30.23
N THR A 447 22.75 6.24 29.70
CA THR A 447 22.00 7.22 28.93
C THR A 447 22.72 7.66 27.65
N VAL A 448 21.95 7.80 26.57
CA VAL A 448 22.35 8.48 25.34
C VAL A 448 21.39 9.65 25.12
N GLY A 449 21.92 10.86 25.09
CA GLY A 449 21.17 12.10 25.00
C GLY A 449 20.43 12.34 23.69
N TRP A 450 19.61 13.38 23.68
CA TRP A 450 18.88 13.87 22.51
C TRP A 450 19.85 14.16 21.37
N SER A 451 19.59 13.55 20.20
CA SER A 451 20.37 13.78 18.97
C SER A 451 21.88 13.56 19.12
N ALA A 452 22.31 12.78 20.13
CA ALA A 452 23.71 12.55 20.44
C ALA A 452 24.52 12.09 19.22
N PHE A 453 23.97 11.22 18.38
CA PHE A 453 24.60 10.74 17.15
C PHE A 453 23.78 11.09 15.89
N ALA A 454 22.91 12.10 15.95
CA ALA A 454 22.13 12.49 14.78
C ALA A 454 23.02 13.11 13.69
N ASN A 455 22.59 12.97 12.43
CA ASN A 455 23.28 13.49 11.25
C ASN A 455 24.74 13.03 11.16
N CYS A 456 25.06 11.79 11.54
CA CYS A 456 26.38 11.21 11.30
C CYS A 456 26.41 10.54 9.90
N PRO A 457 26.82 11.24 8.82
CA PRO A 457 26.60 10.76 7.45
C PRO A 457 27.44 9.53 7.09
N ARG A 458 28.45 9.20 7.91
CA ARG A 458 29.39 8.09 7.69
C ARG A 458 29.18 6.91 8.63
N LEU A 459 28.28 7.01 9.62
CA LEU A 459 28.10 5.96 10.61
C LEU A 459 27.46 4.76 9.94
N LYS A 460 28.18 3.64 9.88
CA LYS A 460 27.74 2.40 9.21
C LYS A 460 27.24 1.36 10.17
N THR A 461 27.93 1.20 11.30
CA THR A 461 27.64 0.15 12.27
C THR A 461 27.66 0.67 13.68
N VAL A 462 26.64 0.30 14.45
CA VAL A 462 26.57 0.51 15.90
C VAL A 462 26.42 -0.85 16.58
N SER A 463 27.24 -1.11 17.61
CA SER A 463 26.99 -2.22 18.53
C SER A 463 26.93 -1.76 19.98
N VAL A 464 26.06 -2.41 20.74
CA VAL A 464 25.86 -2.21 22.18
C VAL A 464 26.31 -3.46 22.90
N GLU A 465 27.27 -3.31 23.82
CA GLU A 465 27.88 -4.43 24.55
C GLU A 465 26.83 -5.25 25.33
N ALA A 466 27.09 -6.55 25.49
CA ALA A 466 26.25 -7.43 26.28
C ALA A 466 26.11 -6.96 27.74
N HIS A 467 24.93 -7.18 28.32
CA HIS A 467 24.56 -6.74 29.68
C HIS A 467 24.57 -5.21 29.84
N SER A 468 24.33 -4.47 28.75
CA SER A 468 24.25 -3.02 28.76
C SER A 468 23.18 -2.49 29.70
N ARG A 469 23.56 -1.44 30.44
CA ARG A 469 22.69 -0.67 31.34
C ARG A 469 21.89 0.41 30.64
N LEU A 470 21.97 0.52 29.31
CA LEU A 470 21.28 1.55 28.53
C LEU A 470 19.77 1.45 28.77
N GLN A 471 19.19 2.49 29.36
CA GLN A 471 17.78 2.48 29.75
C GLN A 471 16.88 3.06 28.65
N ARG A 472 17.39 4.05 27.91
CA ARG A 472 16.66 4.78 26.88
C ARG A 472 17.60 5.25 25.77
N THR A 473 17.14 5.19 24.52
CA THR A 473 17.72 6.01 23.44
C THR A 473 17.05 7.38 23.46
N GLY A 474 17.84 8.45 23.50
CA GLY A 474 17.32 9.80 23.40
C GLY A 474 16.49 10.01 22.13
N THR A 475 15.59 10.99 22.17
CA THR A 475 14.87 11.46 20.97
C THR A 475 15.87 11.68 19.84
N SER A 476 15.56 11.25 18.62
CA SER A 476 16.39 11.48 17.43
C SER A 476 17.86 11.04 17.57
N SER A 477 18.23 10.16 18.51
CA SER A 477 19.64 9.94 18.85
C SER A 477 20.51 9.41 17.70
N PHE A 478 19.91 8.76 16.69
CA PHE A 478 20.58 8.30 15.47
C PHE A 478 19.87 8.81 14.20
N GLU A 479 19.05 9.86 14.28
CA GLU A 479 18.30 10.38 13.14
C GLU A 479 19.23 10.83 11.99
N ASN A 480 18.82 10.60 10.73
CA ASN A 480 19.53 11.01 9.52
C ASN A 480 20.96 10.46 9.40
N CYS A 481 21.22 9.26 9.93
CA CYS A 481 22.46 8.53 9.69
C CYS A 481 22.39 7.80 8.34
N GLY A 482 22.55 8.57 7.25
CA GLY A 482 22.37 8.10 5.87
C GLY A 482 23.22 6.90 5.41
N SER A 483 24.20 6.49 6.20
CA SER A 483 25.04 5.31 5.95
C SER A 483 24.81 4.14 6.91
N LEU A 484 23.90 4.26 7.89
CA LEU A 484 23.72 3.25 8.92
C LEU A 484 23.11 1.98 8.31
N GLU A 485 23.88 0.90 8.32
CA GLU A 485 23.51 -0.40 7.74
C GLU A 485 23.11 -1.41 8.82
N SER A 486 23.70 -1.29 10.03
CA SER A 486 23.55 -2.25 11.12
C SER A 486 23.56 -1.59 12.51
N PHE A 487 22.57 -1.96 13.34
CA PHE A 487 22.51 -1.64 14.77
C PHE A 487 22.25 -2.92 15.56
N VAL A 488 23.19 -3.33 16.42
CA VAL A 488 23.14 -4.65 17.10
C VAL A 488 23.33 -4.52 18.61
N PHE A 489 22.50 -5.24 19.37
CA PHE A 489 22.75 -5.52 20.78
C PHE A 489 23.45 -6.87 20.89
N GLU A 490 24.65 -6.91 21.48
CA GLU A 490 25.50 -8.11 21.60
C GLU A 490 24.99 -9.08 22.68
N GLY A 491 23.98 -8.70 23.46
CA GLY A 491 23.37 -9.53 24.48
C GLY A 491 22.18 -8.86 25.17
N ALA A 492 21.95 -9.19 26.44
CA ALA A 492 20.90 -8.57 27.24
C ALA A 492 21.14 -7.06 27.37
N CYS A 493 20.06 -6.27 27.36
CA CYS A 493 20.11 -4.82 27.49
C CYS A 493 18.92 -4.36 28.35
N ALA A 494 19.13 -3.34 29.18
CA ALA A 494 18.13 -2.75 30.06
C ALA A 494 17.12 -1.82 29.34
N LEU A 495 17.24 -1.67 28.01
CA LEU A 495 16.48 -0.70 27.22
C LEU A 495 14.97 -0.90 27.38
N LYS A 496 14.28 0.17 27.77
CA LYS A 496 12.83 0.20 27.99
C LYS A 496 12.06 0.73 26.79
N THR A 497 12.62 1.70 26.08
CA THR A 497 11.95 2.38 24.97
C THR A 497 12.93 2.56 23.82
N VAL A 498 12.49 2.27 22.60
CA VAL A 498 13.13 2.85 21.41
C VAL A 498 12.50 4.22 21.21
N GLY A 499 13.29 5.26 21.48
CA GLY A 499 12.83 6.64 21.58
C GLY A 499 12.28 7.24 20.27
N ASN A 500 11.56 8.35 20.44
CA ASN A 500 10.95 9.13 19.37
C ASN A 500 11.98 9.46 18.28
N ARG A 501 11.69 9.11 17.03
CA ARG A 501 12.55 9.34 15.85
C ARG A 501 13.98 8.80 15.96
N THR A 502 14.28 7.84 16.85
CA THR A 502 15.66 7.37 17.09
C THR A 502 16.40 7.02 15.80
N PHE A 503 15.78 6.33 14.84
CA PHE A 503 16.34 5.94 13.54
C PHE A 503 15.62 6.59 12.35
N MET A 504 14.97 7.74 12.58
CA MET A 504 14.22 8.39 11.49
C MET A 504 15.18 8.77 10.36
N ASN A 505 14.78 8.46 9.11
CA ASN A 505 15.55 8.68 7.90
C ASN A 505 16.93 8.01 7.89
N ASP A 506 17.02 6.77 8.36
CA ASP A 506 18.17 5.88 8.19
C ASP A 506 17.92 4.90 7.01
N PRO A 507 18.03 5.34 5.75
CA PRO A 507 17.52 4.62 4.58
C PRO A 507 18.23 3.30 4.28
N LYS A 508 19.39 3.04 4.89
CA LYS A 508 20.20 1.83 4.68
C LYS A 508 20.07 0.78 5.79
N LEU A 509 19.35 1.07 6.87
CA LEU A 509 19.20 0.13 7.98
C LEU A 509 18.40 -1.08 7.50
N THR A 510 19.04 -2.25 7.47
CA THR A 510 18.44 -3.46 6.87
C THR A 510 17.66 -4.32 7.85
N GLY A 511 18.01 -4.28 9.14
CA GLY A 511 17.27 -5.02 10.15
C GLY A 511 17.48 -4.49 11.56
N PHE A 512 16.56 -4.86 12.45
CA PHE A 512 16.62 -4.51 13.86
C PHE A 512 16.12 -5.66 14.73
N ARG A 513 16.91 -6.02 15.75
CA ARG A 513 16.56 -7.03 16.75
C ARG A 513 16.36 -6.34 18.09
N PHE A 514 15.13 -6.37 18.59
CA PHE A 514 14.78 -5.74 19.86
C PHE A 514 15.36 -6.50 21.06
N PRO A 515 15.83 -5.80 22.11
CA PRO A 515 16.04 -6.39 23.44
C PRO A 515 14.71 -6.79 24.10
N SER A 516 14.71 -7.78 25.00
CA SER A 516 13.47 -8.32 25.56
C SER A 516 12.75 -7.41 26.55
N LYS A 517 13.43 -6.40 27.09
CA LYS A 517 12.88 -5.45 28.08
C LYS A 517 12.25 -4.21 27.47
N VAL A 518 12.24 -4.08 26.15
CA VAL A 518 11.57 -2.96 25.47
C VAL A 518 10.06 -3.10 25.64
N GLU A 519 9.44 -2.05 26.15
CA GLU A 519 8.01 -1.93 26.43
C GLU A 519 7.29 -1.11 25.34
N GLU A 520 7.98 -0.15 24.72
CA GLU A 520 7.38 0.74 23.71
C GLU A 520 8.32 1.04 22.55
N ILE A 521 7.71 1.14 21.36
CA ILE A 521 8.31 1.73 20.15
C ILE A 521 7.65 3.08 19.95
N GLU A 522 8.37 4.17 20.20
CA GLU A 522 7.80 5.52 20.18
C GLU A 522 7.58 6.05 18.73
N THR A 523 6.97 7.23 18.64
CA THR A 523 6.61 7.90 17.39
C THR A 523 7.78 7.99 16.41
N GLY A 524 7.57 7.52 15.18
CA GLY A 524 8.54 7.65 14.09
C GLY A 524 9.87 6.96 14.29
N ALA A 525 10.00 6.03 15.26
CA ALA A 525 11.27 5.41 15.63
C ALA A 525 12.09 4.86 14.45
N PHE A 526 11.43 4.29 13.43
CA PHE A 526 12.03 3.77 12.19
C PHE A 526 11.40 4.41 10.94
N ASN A 527 10.82 5.62 11.06
CA ASN A 527 10.21 6.30 9.91
C ASN A 527 11.29 6.58 8.85
N GLY A 528 11.10 6.10 7.62
CA GLY A 528 12.06 6.33 6.53
C GLY A 528 13.23 5.35 6.50
N CYS A 529 13.22 4.27 7.30
CA CYS A 529 14.13 3.13 7.15
C CYS A 529 13.78 2.29 5.91
N LYS A 530 13.98 2.87 4.72
CA LYS A 530 13.48 2.34 3.43
C LYS A 530 14.00 0.95 3.06
N ALA A 531 15.20 0.57 3.54
CA ALA A 531 15.82 -0.74 3.30
C ALA A 531 15.55 -1.79 4.39
N LEU A 532 14.69 -1.49 5.37
CA LEU A 532 14.37 -2.41 6.45
C LEU A 532 13.66 -3.66 5.90
N VAL A 533 14.32 -4.81 6.00
CA VAL A 533 13.80 -6.11 5.52
C VAL A 533 13.44 -7.05 6.67
N SER A 534 13.99 -6.84 7.87
CA SER A 534 13.79 -7.75 9.01
C SER A 534 13.68 -7.01 10.33
N VAL A 535 12.55 -7.22 11.01
CA VAL A 535 12.34 -6.78 12.39
C VAL A 535 12.04 -8.01 13.24
N THR A 536 12.84 -8.24 14.27
CA THR A 536 12.72 -9.45 15.11
C THR A 536 12.63 -9.10 16.59
N PHE A 537 11.83 -9.90 17.29
CA PHE A 537 11.60 -9.79 18.72
C PHE A 537 11.99 -11.11 19.38
N PRO A 538 12.59 -11.09 20.59
CA PRO A 538 12.83 -12.29 21.36
C PRO A 538 11.51 -12.89 21.86
N ALA A 539 11.51 -14.17 22.19
CA ALA A 539 10.29 -14.88 22.62
C ALA A 539 9.66 -14.31 23.90
N ASP A 540 10.47 -13.68 24.76
CA ASP A 540 10.07 -13.01 26.01
C ASP A 540 9.86 -11.49 25.84
N ALA A 541 9.66 -10.99 24.61
CA ALA A 541 9.44 -9.57 24.36
C ALA A 541 8.16 -9.03 25.04
N VAL A 542 8.27 -7.85 25.64
CA VAL A 542 7.21 -7.20 26.45
C VAL A 542 6.66 -5.91 25.84
N ILE A 543 6.79 -5.73 24.53
CA ILE A 543 6.34 -4.52 23.82
C ILE A 543 4.81 -4.43 23.86
N ARG A 544 4.29 -3.36 24.45
CA ARG A 544 2.85 -3.09 24.61
C ARG A 544 2.30 -2.15 23.53
N LYS A 545 3.14 -1.26 23.00
CA LYS A 545 2.72 -0.20 22.07
C LYS A 545 3.64 -0.07 20.87
N ILE A 546 3.02 0.02 19.69
CA ILE A 546 3.64 0.43 18.44
C ILE A 546 3.13 1.84 18.10
N GLY A 547 3.98 2.84 18.31
CA GLY A 547 3.62 4.24 18.25
C GLY A 547 3.34 4.76 16.84
N LYS A 548 2.74 5.97 16.78
CA LYS A 548 2.41 6.66 15.53
C LYS A 548 3.60 6.70 14.55
N GLY A 549 3.40 6.20 13.33
CA GLY A 549 4.44 6.19 12.29
C GLY A 549 5.69 5.38 12.60
N ALA A 550 5.68 4.48 13.60
CA ALA A 550 6.87 3.77 14.09
C ALA A 550 7.68 3.08 12.97
N PHE A 551 7.03 2.43 12.01
CA PHE A 551 7.63 1.78 10.85
C PHE A 551 7.17 2.43 9.53
N GLN A 552 6.71 3.69 9.56
CA GLN A 552 6.29 4.41 8.37
C GLN A 552 7.43 4.43 7.33
N ASN A 553 7.11 4.23 6.05
CA ASN A 553 8.07 4.19 4.95
C ASN A 553 9.15 3.08 5.07
N ALA A 554 8.91 2.01 5.83
CA ALA A 554 9.70 0.77 5.75
C ALA A 554 9.33 -0.02 4.47
N LEU A 555 9.71 0.53 3.31
CA LEU A 555 9.21 0.12 1.98
C LEU A 555 9.47 -1.36 1.65
N THR A 556 10.54 -1.94 2.18
CA THR A 556 10.99 -3.30 1.87
C THR A 556 10.58 -4.36 2.90
N LEU A 557 9.92 -4.00 3.99
CA LEU A 557 9.56 -4.94 5.06
C LEU A 557 8.45 -5.89 4.58
N PRO A 558 8.70 -7.20 4.38
CA PRO A 558 7.73 -8.10 3.78
C PRO A 558 6.70 -8.63 4.79
N SER A 559 7.11 -8.77 6.05
CA SER A 559 6.28 -9.23 7.16
C SER A 559 6.90 -8.78 8.49
N ILE A 560 6.07 -8.76 9.53
CA ILE A 560 6.50 -8.53 10.91
C ILE A 560 5.67 -9.42 11.84
N THR A 561 6.34 -10.16 12.73
CA THR A 561 5.65 -10.95 13.75
C THR A 561 5.63 -10.14 15.03
N LEU A 562 4.45 -9.61 15.39
CA LEU A 562 4.30 -8.79 16.58
C LEU A 562 4.39 -9.66 17.85
N PRO A 563 5.05 -9.19 18.93
CA PRO A 563 5.03 -9.87 20.22
C PRO A 563 3.61 -10.08 20.76
N ALA A 564 3.42 -11.18 21.51
CA ALA A 564 2.13 -11.51 22.11
C ALA A 564 1.63 -10.48 23.15
N SER A 565 2.49 -9.55 23.56
CA SER A 565 2.25 -8.48 24.53
C SER A 565 1.73 -7.18 23.92
N VAL A 566 1.68 -7.05 22.58
CA VAL A 566 1.24 -5.81 21.92
C VAL A 566 -0.23 -5.56 22.17
N GLU A 567 -0.54 -4.42 22.80
CA GLU A 567 -1.89 -3.99 23.15
C GLU A 567 -2.45 -2.97 22.16
N SER A 568 -1.58 -2.11 21.60
CA SER A 568 -1.97 -1.02 20.71
C SER A 568 -1.06 -0.84 19.49
N ILE A 569 -1.70 -0.59 18.35
CA ILE A 569 -1.07 -0.19 17.07
C ILE A 569 -1.67 1.15 16.67
N GLU A 570 -0.86 2.21 16.70
CA GLU A 570 -1.33 3.59 16.50
C GLU A 570 -1.39 4.01 15.03
N GLU A 571 -1.91 5.22 14.80
CA GLU A 571 -2.04 5.86 13.48
C GLU A 571 -0.77 5.70 12.64
N SER A 572 -0.92 5.18 11.41
CA SER A 572 0.17 5.01 10.44
C SER A 572 1.40 4.23 10.92
N ALA A 573 1.28 3.41 11.98
CA ALA A 573 2.38 2.59 12.49
C ALA A 573 3.13 1.83 11.38
N PHE A 574 2.43 1.37 10.33
CA PHE A 574 2.97 0.67 9.16
C PHE A 574 2.65 1.37 7.83
N ASN A 575 2.43 2.69 7.84
CA ASN A 575 2.08 3.41 6.60
C ASN A 575 3.19 3.28 5.55
N SER A 576 2.80 3.06 4.28
CA SER A 576 3.71 2.92 3.14
C SER A 576 4.67 1.74 3.25
N CYS A 577 4.37 0.73 4.08
CA CYS A 577 5.06 -0.56 4.02
C CYS A 577 4.65 -1.32 2.75
N GLN A 578 5.15 -0.88 1.59
CA GLN A 578 4.71 -1.35 0.26
C GLN A 578 5.01 -2.82 -0.03
N SER A 579 5.95 -3.42 0.71
CA SER A 579 6.29 -4.84 0.59
C SER A 579 5.53 -5.74 1.57
N LEU A 580 4.84 -5.16 2.55
CA LEU A 580 4.17 -5.89 3.63
C LEU A 580 3.00 -6.71 3.07
N VAL A 581 3.04 -8.04 3.24
CA VAL A 581 2.03 -8.97 2.70
C VAL A 581 1.07 -9.48 3.77
N GLU A 582 1.54 -9.63 5.00
CA GLU A 582 0.78 -10.16 6.13
C GLU A 582 1.05 -9.38 7.41
N ILE A 583 0.00 -9.20 8.22
CA ILE A 583 0.09 -8.79 9.62
C ILE A 583 -0.62 -9.80 10.51
N LYS A 584 0.07 -10.23 11.58
CA LYS A 584 -0.49 -11.11 12.62
C LYS A 584 -0.82 -10.29 13.86
N ILE A 585 -2.11 -10.22 14.20
CA ILE A 585 -2.63 -9.51 15.36
C ILE A 585 -2.61 -10.45 16.58
N PRO A 586 -1.82 -10.14 17.63
CA PRO A 586 -1.68 -11.00 18.80
C PRO A 586 -2.91 -10.95 19.73
N ALA A 587 -2.97 -11.89 20.68
CA ALA A 587 -4.09 -12.07 21.60
C ALA A 587 -4.44 -10.82 22.45
N THR A 588 -3.44 -10.03 22.84
CA THR A 588 -3.63 -8.87 23.74
C THR A 588 -4.01 -7.57 23.01
N THR A 589 -3.98 -7.54 21.68
CA THR A 589 -4.24 -6.31 20.94
C THR A 589 -5.71 -5.93 21.04
N THR A 590 -5.98 -4.78 21.65
CA THR A 590 -7.34 -4.25 21.87
C THR A 590 -7.61 -2.97 21.10
N SER A 591 -6.56 -2.30 20.59
CA SER A 591 -6.68 -1.05 19.85
C SER A 591 -5.79 -1.04 18.61
N ILE A 592 -6.40 -0.88 17.44
CA ILE A 592 -5.74 -0.66 16.16
C ILE A 592 -6.39 0.59 15.56
N ASP A 593 -5.59 1.64 15.31
CA ASP A 593 -6.09 2.80 14.58
C ASP A 593 -6.44 2.37 13.14
N PRO A 594 -7.61 2.74 12.59
CA PRO A 594 -8.02 2.36 11.23
C PRO A 594 -7.02 2.74 10.13
N ARG A 595 -6.12 3.70 10.42
CA ARG A 595 -5.09 4.23 9.53
C ARG A 595 -3.71 3.59 9.74
N ALA A 596 -3.59 2.55 10.57
CA ALA A 596 -2.32 1.91 10.89
C ALA A 596 -1.59 1.33 9.66
N PHE A 597 -2.34 0.87 8.64
CA PHE A 597 -1.83 0.11 7.49
C PHE A 597 -2.10 0.78 6.13
N GLN A 598 -2.24 2.10 6.11
CA GLN A 598 -2.48 2.84 4.86
C GLN A 598 -1.28 2.67 3.90
N PHE A 599 -1.54 2.76 2.59
CA PHE A 599 -0.49 2.65 1.54
C PHE A 599 0.27 1.31 1.50
N CYS A 600 -0.20 0.29 2.23
CA CYS A 600 0.32 -1.08 2.17
C CYS A 600 -0.25 -1.85 0.97
N GLY A 601 0.11 -1.44 -0.26
CA GLY A 601 -0.52 -1.94 -1.49
C GLY A 601 -0.40 -3.46 -1.74
N LYS A 602 0.54 -4.15 -1.09
CA LYS A 602 0.71 -5.62 -1.17
C LYS A 602 0.11 -6.39 0.01
N LEU A 603 -0.46 -5.70 1.00
CA LEU A 603 -1.04 -6.33 2.18
C LEU A 603 -2.26 -7.14 1.74
N ALA A 604 -2.16 -8.45 1.88
CA ALA A 604 -3.12 -9.42 1.36
C ALA A 604 -3.92 -10.09 2.49
N THR A 605 -3.39 -10.10 3.71
CA THR A 605 -4.03 -10.81 4.83
C THR A 605 -3.70 -10.20 6.19
N PHE A 606 -4.74 -10.13 7.02
CA PHE A 606 -4.65 -10.04 8.46
C PHE A 606 -4.97 -11.41 9.06
N THR A 607 -4.11 -11.92 9.92
CA THR A 607 -4.45 -13.05 10.79
C THR A 607 -4.61 -12.54 12.22
N VAL A 608 -5.56 -13.09 12.95
CA VAL A 608 -5.86 -12.67 14.32
C VAL A 608 -5.82 -13.89 15.21
N ASP A 609 -5.15 -13.79 16.36
CA ASP A 609 -5.15 -14.85 17.36
C ASP A 609 -6.59 -15.21 17.77
N PRO A 610 -6.98 -16.50 17.79
CA PRO A 610 -8.34 -16.90 18.13
C PRO A 610 -8.83 -16.41 19.50
N SER A 611 -7.91 -16.21 20.45
CA SER A 611 -8.20 -15.71 21.79
C SER A 611 -8.30 -14.18 21.89
N ASN A 612 -7.99 -13.44 20.82
CA ASN A 612 -8.08 -11.98 20.81
C ASN A 612 -9.52 -11.52 21.15
N PRO A 613 -9.72 -10.58 22.10
CA PRO A 613 -11.05 -10.17 22.55
C PRO A 613 -11.74 -9.13 21.67
N SER A 614 -11.00 -8.39 20.83
CA SER A 614 -11.48 -7.20 20.11
C SER A 614 -11.63 -7.41 18.60
N TYR A 615 -10.78 -8.25 18.01
CA TYR A 615 -10.68 -8.45 16.57
C TYR A 615 -10.88 -9.91 16.17
N SER A 616 -11.22 -10.10 14.91
CA SER A 616 -11.23 -11.39 14.24
C SER A 616 -10.80 -11.23 12.78
N SER A 617 -10.58 -12.34 12.09
CA SER A 617 -10.30 -12.32 10.65
C SER A 617 -11.14 -13.36 9.91
N VAL A 618 -11.64 -12.96 8.73
CA VAL A 618 -12.34 -13.81 7.77
C VAL A 618 -11.82 -13.48 6.38
N ASP A 619 -11.38 -14.50 5.62
CA ASP A 619 -10.74 -14.33 4.31
C ASP A 619 -9.60 -13.28 4.35
N GLY A 620 -8.84 -13.21 5.45
CA GLY A 620 -7.75 -12.25 5.62
C GLY A 620 -8.19 -10.79 5.86
N PHE A 621 -9.48 -10.50 5.99
CA PHE A 621 -9.99 -9.18 6.35
C PHE A 621 -9.90 -8.95 7.86
N LEU A 622 -9.57 -7.73 8.29
CA LEU A 622 -9.59 -7.37 9.71
C LEU A 622 -11.00 -6.94 10.10
N LEU A 623 -11.62 -7.67 11.02
CA LEU A 623 -12.99 -7.45 11.49
C LEU A 623 -13.01 -7.22 13.00
N SER A 624 -14.12 -6.67 13.51
CA SER A 624 -14.46 -6.74 14.94
C SER A 624 -14.60 -8.21 15.40
N LYS A 625 -14.51 -8.46 16.71
CA LYS A 625 -14.59 -9.82 17.28
C LYS A 625 -15.87 -10.56 16.89
N ASP A 626 -17.00 -9.85 16.88
CA ASP A 626 -18.32 -10.35 16.48
C ASP A 626 -18.50 -10.47 14.95
N LYS A 627 -17.49 -10.07 14.17
CA LYS A 627 -17.46 -10.03 12.69
C LYS A 627 -18.49 -9.08 12.07
N LYS A 628 -19.08 -8.17 12.86
CA LYS A 628 -20.11 -7.23 12.37
C LYS A 628 -19.56 -5.96 11.74
N THR A 629 -18.34 -5.57 12.07
CA THR A 629 -17.69 -4.40 11.51
C THR A 629 -16.44 -4.81 10.73
N LEU A 630 -16.35 -4.37 9.46
CA LEU A 630 -15.09 -4.39 8.72
C LEU A 630 -14.21 -3.24 9.23
N ALA A 631 -13.13 -3.56 9.93
CA ALA A 631 -12.20 -2.57 10.46
C ALA A 631 -11.18 -2.13 9.39
N THR A 632 -10.61 -3.07 8.64
CA THR A 632 -9.63 -2.76 7.58
C THR A 632 -9.66 -3.81 6.48
N PHE A 633 -9.72 -3.36 5.23
CA PHE A 633 -9.60 -4.19 4.04
C PHE A 633 -8.12 -4.30 3.60
N PRO A 634 -7.60 -5.52 3.35
CA PRO A 634 -6.25 -5.71 2.79
C PRO A 634 -6.24 -5.31 1.30
N PRO A 635 -5.48 -4.25 0.89
CA PRO A 635 -5.56 -3.70 -0.47
C PRO A 635 -5.27 -4.69 -1.60
N ALA A 636 -4.43 -5.71 -1.37
CA ALA A 636 -4.10 -6.70 -2.39
C ALA A 636 -5.24 -7.68 -2.70
N LYS A 637 -6.37 -7.61 -1.96
CA LYS A 637 -7.58 -8.39 -2.25
C LYS A 637 -8.55 -7.71 -3.22
N ALA A 638 -8.26 -6.47 -3.64
CA ALA A 638 -9.06 -5.81 -4.67
C ALA A 638 -8.94 -6.54 -6.02
N GLY A 639 -10.09 -6.99 -6.55
CA GLY A 639 -10.17 -7.71 -7.82
C GLY A 639 -10.82 -6.88 -8.93
N THR A 640 -10.44 -7.16 -10.18
CA THR A 640 -11.01 -6.49 -11.37
C THR A 640 -12.39 -7.03 -11.77
N TYR A 641 -12.66 -8.30 -11.48
CA TYR A 641 -13.97 -8.92 -11.75
C TYR A 641 -14.95 -8.74 -10.60
N TYR A 642 -14.50 -9.00 -9.36
CA TYR A 642 -15.31 -8.86 -8.15
C TYR A 642 -14.43 -8.61 -6.93
N THR A 643 -14.95 -7.86 -5.95
CA THR A 643 -14.47 -7.79 -4.57
C THR A 643 -15.67 -8.01 -3.64
N LEU A 644 -15.79 -9.20 -3.05
CA LEU A 644 -16.94 -9.58 -2.22
C LEU A 644 -16.59 -9.44 -0.74
N LEU A 645 -17.49 -8.86 0.06
CA LEU A 645 -17.33 -8.76 1.52
C LEU A 645 -18.05 -9.90 2.25
N PRO A 646 -17.67 -10.22 3.50
CA PRO A 646 -18.27 -11.33 4.24
C PRO A 646 -19.75 -11.07 4.50
N PRO A 647 -20.65 -12.05 4.29
CA PRO A 647 -22.10 -11.82 4.32
C PRO A 647 -22.66 -11.39 5.69
N VAL A 648 -21.89 -11.57 6.76
CA VAL A 648 -22.31 -11.30 8.15
C VAL A 648 -22.05 -9.89 8.64
N ILE A 649 -21.31 -9.06 7.87
CA ILE A 649 -20.98 -7.69 8.28
C ILE A 649 -22.23 -6.80 8.21
N GLU A 650 -22.31 -5.86 9.15
CA GLU A 650 -23.39 -4.87 9.28
C GLU A 650 -22.87 -3.44 9.10
N LYS A 651 -21.56 -3.23 9.30
CA LYS A 651 -20.90 -1.92 9.20
C LYS A 651 -19.59 -2.00 8.43
N ILE A 652 -19.39 -1.05 7.53
CA ILE A 652 -18.06 -0.71 6.99
C ILE A 652 -17.47 0.37 7.89
N GLY A 653 -16.35 0.08 8.55
CA GLY A 653 -15.70 0.99 9.50
C GLY A 653 -15.09 2.23 8.84
N ASP A 654 -14.69 3.18 9.67
CA ASP A 654 -13.95 4.36 9.21
C ASP A 654 -12.65 3.92 8.53
N TYR A 655 -12.26 4.56 7.43
CA TYR A 655 -11.04 4.26 6.66
C TYR A 655 -10.90 2.79 6.17
N ALA A 656 -11.95 1.98 6.20
CA ALA A 656 -11.85 0.54 5.94
C ALA A 656 -11.24 0.19 4.56
N PHE A 657 -11.50 0.98 3.51
CA PHE A 657 -10.90 0.87 2.18
C PHE A 657 -10.02 2.08 1.83
N TYR A 658 -9.55 2.83 2.82
CA TYR A 658 -8.76 4.02 2.58
C TYR A 658 -7.54 3.73 1.69
N TYR A 659 -7.40 4.50 0.61
CA TYR A 659 -6.29 4.39 -0.35
C TYR A 659 -6.14 3.00 -1.01
N VAL A 660 -7.21 2.23 -1.18
CA VAL A 660 -7.14 0.99 -1.97
C VAL A 660 -7.13 1.33 -3.47
N GLN A 661 -5.94 1.64 -4.01
CA GLN A 661 -5.75 2.15 -5.39
C GLN A 661 -6.18 1.19 -6.50
N ASN A 662 -6.29 -0.11 -6.22
CA ASN A 662 -6.70 -1.12 -7.19
C ASN A 662 -8.18 -1.54 -7.03
N LEU A 663 -8.95 -0.90 -6.13
CA LEU A 663 -10.36 -1.19 -5.97
C LEU A 663 -11.15 -0.64 -7.15
N GLU A 664 -11.55 -1.50 -8.07
CA GLU A 664 -12.41 -1.13 -9.21
C GLU A 664 -13.90 -1.32 -8.89
N ASN A 665 -14.20 -2.32 -8.08
CA ASN A 665 -15.56 -2.71 -7.75
C ASN A 665 -15.63 -3.29 -6.34
N ILE A 666 -16.82 -3.23 -5.74
CA ILE A 666 -17.10 -3.85 -4.45
C ILE A 666 -18.54 -4.33 -4.37
N THR A 667 -18.75 -5.52 -3.80
CA THR A 667 -20.08 -6.07 -3.50
C THR A 667 -20.33 -6.04 -2.01
N ILE A 668 -21.27 -5.16 -1.62
CA ILE A 668 -21.71 -4.92 -0.25
C ILE A 668 -22.87 -5.90 0.08
N PRO A 669 -22.74 -6.72 1.13
CA PRO A 669 -23.73 -7.73 1.47
C PRO A 669 -24.99 -7.13 2.08
N GLU A 670 -26.06 -7.94 2.12
CA GLU A 670 -27.41 -7.51 2.50
C GLU A 670 -27.48 -6.88 3.91
N GLY A 671 -26.67 -7.36 4.85
CA GLY A 671 -26.67 -6.90 6.25
C GLY A 671 -26.08 -5.52 6.50
N VAL A 672 -25.39 -4.90 5.53
CA VAL A 672 -24.73 -3.60 5.76
C VAL A 672 -25.75 -2.46 5.85
N THR A 673 -25.73 -1.77 6.98
CA THR A 673 -26.63 -0.65 7.30
C THR A 673 -25.91 0.64 7.68
N GLU A 674 -24.57 0.62 7.76
CA GLU A 674 -23.75 1.78 8.12
C GLU A 674 -22.40 1.79 7.38
N ILE A 675 -21.97 2.97 6.92
CA ILE A 675 -20.68 3.21 6.24
C ILE A 675 -19.96 4.36 6.96
N GLY A 676 -18.77 4.09 7.47
CA GLY A 676 -17.96 5.03 8.24
C GLY A 676 -17.39 6.21 7.45
N ASN A 677 -16.82 7.18 8.17
CA ASN A 677 -16.10 8.31 7.60
C ASN A 677 -14.86 7.82 6.84
N TYR A 678 -14.58 8.44 5.69
CA TYR A 678 -13.43 8.13 4.85
C TYR A 678 -13.32 6.65 4.40
N ALA A 679 -14.42 5.87 4.51
CA ALA A 679 -14.41 4.44 4.23
C ALA A 679 -13.89 4.09 2.83
N PHE A 680 -14.21 4.90 1.82
CA PHE A 680 -13.76 4.74 0.43
C PHE A 680 -12.90 5.92 -0.07
N ASP A 681 -12.35 6.72 0.84
CA ASP A 681 -11.51 7.85 0.43
C ASP A 681 -10.23 7.35 -0.28
N ASN A 682 -9.79 8.10 -1.28
CA ASN A 682 -8.69 7.77 -2.18
C ASN A 682 -8.84 6.45 -2.97
N CYS A 683 -10.06 5.89 -3.10
CA CYS A 683 -10.33 4.77 -4.02
C CYS A 683 -10.51 5.27 -5.48
N SER A 684 -9.44 5.79 -6.08
CA SER A 684 -9.47 6.50 -7.37
C SER A 684 -9.96 5.67 -8.58
N ARG A 685 -9.92 4.34 -8.49
CA ARG A 685 -10.37 3.41 -9.55
C ARG A 685 -11.77 2.84 -9.34
N LEU A 686 -12.40 3.13 -8.19
CA LEU A 686 -13.71 2.59 -7.87
C LEU A 686 -14.70 3.10 -8.91
N ASN A 687 -15.36 2.17 -9.58
CA ASN A 687 -16.29 2.47 -10.67
C ASN A 687 -17.60 1.68 -10.57
N THR A 688 -17.70 0.71 -9.66
CA THR A 688 -18.95 -0.03 -9.40
C THR A 688 -19.09 -0.36 -7.92
N ILE A 689 -20.25 -0.08 -7.33
CA ILE A 689 -20.64 -0.56 -5.99
C ILE A 689 -21.91 -1.37 -6.16
N ALA A 690 -21.83 -2.67 -5.88
CA ALA A 690 -22.94 -3.60 -5.99
C ALA A 690 -23.55 -3.87 -4.60
N PHE A 691 -24.82 -3.54 -4.40
CA PHE A 691 -25.54 -3.79 -3.15
C PHE A 691 -26.44 -5.02 -3.29
N LEU A 692 -26.24 -5.99 -2.41
CA LEU A 692 -27.18 -7.11 -2.24
C LEU A 692 -28.39 -6.73 -1.38
N SER A 693 -28.32 -5.61 -0.64
CA SER A 693 -29.43 -5.14 0.20
C SER A 693 -30.61 -4.62 -0.62
N HIS A 694 -31.82 -4.99 -0.19
CA HIS A 694 -33.07 -4.53 -0.80
C HIS A 694 -33.43 -3.08 -0.43
N THR A 695 -32.77 -2.50 0.57
CA THR A 695 -32.97 -1.12 1.02
C THR A 695 -31.65 -0.34 1.00
N PRO A 696 -31.63 0.92 0.55
CA PRO A 696 -30.43 1.73 0.59
C PRO A 696 -30.00 2.05 2.01
N VAL A 697 -28.68 2.08 2.24
CA VAL A 697 -28.13 2.64 3.49
C VAL A 697 -28.58 4.10 3.61
N PRO A 698 -29.22 4.51 4.71
CA PRO A 698 -29.68 5.89 4.90
C PRO A 698 -28.52 6.89 4.90
N ALA A 699 -28.70 8.07 4.32
CA ALA A 699 -27.65 9.11 4.29
C ALA A 699 -27.15 9.50 5.69
N SER A 700 -28.00 9.45 6.72
CA SER A 700 -27.64 9.71 8.12
C SER A 700 -26.73 8.62 8.75
N LYS A 701 -26.51 7.53 8.04
CA LYS A 701 -25.65 6.38 8.42
C LYS A 701 -24.45 6.24 7.49
N ILE A 702 -24.17 7.27 6.71
CA ILE A 702 -23.00 7.37 5.84
C ILE A 702 -22.17 8.53 6.37
N GLY A 703 -20.90 8.28 6.70
CA GLY A 703 -19.99 9.33 7.15
C GLY A 703 -19.86 10.46 6.12
N ASP A 704 -19.72 11.70 6.58
CA ASP A 704 -19.68 12.92 5.76
C ASP A 704 -18.64 12.84 4.62
N LYS A 705 -17.53 12.15 4.87
CA LYS A 705 -16.44 11.94 3.93
C LYS A 705 -16.25 10.48 3.52
N ALA A 706 -17.27 9.63 3.68
CA ALA A 706 -17.22 8.22 3.25
C ALA A 706 -16.76 8.08 1.78
N PHE A 707 -17.23 8.98 0.92
CA PHE A 707 -16.78 9.18 -0.45
C PHE A 707 -16.32 10.63 -0.60
N ASN A 708 -15.10 10.93 -0.15
CA ASN A 708 -14.57 12.29 -0.13
C ASN A 708 -14.43 12.86 -1.55
N GLU A 709 -15.18 13.91 -1.85
CA GLU A 709 -15.28 14.51 -3.19
C GLU A 709 -13.97 15.12 -3.70
N ASP A 710 -13.03 15.42 -2.80
CA ASP A 710 -11.69 15.88 -3.17
C ASP A 710 -10.86 14.78 -3.87
N ASN A 711 -11.16 13.50 -3.61
CA ASN A 711 -10.33 12.36 -3.99
C ASN A 711 -11.10 11.25 -4.72
N VAL A 712 -12.44 11.25 -4.66
CA VAL A 712 -13.33 10.25 -5.28
C VAL A 712 -14.41 10.94 -6.08
N ASN A 713 -14.47 10.66 -7.38
CA ASN A 713 -15.51 11.19 -8.25
C ASN A 713 -16.73 10.25 -8.28
N LYS A 714 -17.80 10.63 -7.58
CA LYS A 714 -19.09 9.89 -7.59
C LYS A 714 -19.67 9.74 -9.00
N GLY A 715 -19.35 10.67 -9.91
CA GLY A 715 -19.76 10.65 -11.31
C GLY A 715 -19.13 9.54 -12.16
N ASP A 716 -18.14 8.80 -11.63
CA ASP A 716 -17.51 7.66 -12.31
C ASP A 716 -17.99 6.30 -11.78
N ILE A 717 -18.80 6.29 -10.71
CA ILE A 717 -19.20 5.10 -9.95
C ILE A 717 -20.65 4.72 -10.25
N GLU A 718 -20.85 3.49 -10.74
CA GLU A 718 -22.17 2.89 -10.94
C GLU A 718 -22.65 2.17 -9.67
N ILE A 719 -23.93 2.29 -9.34
CA ILE A 719 -24.57 1.60 -8.21
C ILE A 719 -25.40 0.43 -8.75
N SER A 720 -24.95 -0.81 -8.56
CA SER A 720 -25.64 -2.02 -8.99
C SER A 720 -26.54 -2.57 -7.89
N VAL A 721 -27.82 -2.81 -8.17
CA VAL A 721 -28.83 -3.25 -7.18
C VAL A 721 -29.73 -4.35 -7.73
N ARG A 722 -30.40 -5.11 -6.86
CA ARG A 722 -31.42 -6.09 -7.28
C ARG A 722 -32.62 -5.40 -7.92
N VAL A 723 -33.32 -6.12 -8.81
CA VAL A 723 -34.47 -5.59 -9.57
C VAL A 723 -35.58 -5.06 -8.67
N ASP A 724 -35.80 -5.70 -7.53
CA ASP A 724 -36.80 -5.31 -6.51
C ASP A 724 -36.33 -4.17 -5.60
N ALA A 725 -35.03 -3.90 -5.53
CA ALA A 725 -34.43 -2.80 -4.78
C ALA A 725 -34.31 -1.51 -5.60
N PHE A 726 -34.38 -1.61 -6.94
CA PHE A 726 -34.05 -0.51 -7.85
C PHE A 726 -34.78 0.79 -7.54
N GLU A 727 -36.10 0.75 -7.35
CA GLU A 727 -36.88 1.98 -7.11
C GLU A 727 -36.50 2.64 -5.78
N ALA A 728 -36.13 1.85 -4.76
CA ALA A 728 -35.70 2.40 -3.48
C ALA A 728 -34.37 3.17 -3.59
N TYR A 729 -33.40 2.63 -4.36
CA TYR A 729 -32.13 3.32 -4.61
C TYR A 729 -32.27 4.49 -5.56
N LYS A 730 -33.10 4.36 -6.61
CA LYS A 730 -33.32 5.44 -7.58
C LYS A 730 -33.98 6.67 -6.94
N ASN A 731 -34.87 6.45 -5.97
CA ASN A 731 -35.54 7.52 -5.23
C ASN A 731 -34.74 8.03 -4.02
N ASN A 732 -33.61 7.40 -3.67
CA ASN A 732 -32.75 7.87 -2.58
C ASN A 732 -31.83 9.00 -3.07
N PRO A 733 -31.91 10.22 -2.50
CA PRO A 733 -31.13 11.36 -3.00
C PRO A 733 -29.61 11.16 -2.98
N PHE A 734 -29.09 10.43 -1.99
CA PHE A 734 -27.66 10.19 -1.87
C PHE A 734 -27.17 9.20 -2.94
N TRP A 735 -27.82 8.05 -3.07
CA TRP A 735 -27.38 7.00 -3.99
C TRP A 735 -27.67 7.33 -5.46
N ASN A 736 -28.73 8.08 -5.76
CA ASN A 736 -29.03 8.54 -7.11
C ASN A 736 -28.12 9.70 -7.58
N ALA A 737 -27.27 10.26 -6.70
CA ALA A 737 -26.28 11.27 -7.08
C ALA A 737 -24.98 10.69 -7.69
N PHE A 738 -24.83 9.37 -7.68
CA PHE A 738 -23.74 8.66 -8.35
C PHE A 738 -24.00 8.57 -9.88
N HIS A 739 -23.05 8.03 -10.65
CA HIS A 739 -23.11 8.01 -12.12
C HIS A 739 -24.43 7.48 -12.68
N ASP A 740 -24.82 6.27 -12.24
CA ASP A 740 -26.11 5.65 -12.56
C ASP A 740 -26.46 4.59 -11.51
N VAL A 741 -27.75 4.30 -11.38
CA VAL A 741 -28.27 3.15 -10.63
C VAL A 741 -28.65 2.08 -11.65
N ILE A 742 -27.97 0.94 -11.62
CA ILE A 742 -28.17 -0.17 -12.55
C ILE A 742 -28.85 -1.32 -11.80
N ARG A 743 -29.91 -1.87 -12.37
CA ARG A 743 -30.58 -3.05 -11.81
C ARG A 743 -30.00 -4.35 -12.36
N SER A 744 -30.13 -5.43 -11.59
CA SER A 744 -30.04 -6.78 -12.14
C SER A 744 -31.03 -6.95 -13.30
N PHE A 745 -30.67 -7.81 -14.25
CA PHE A 745 -31.44 -8.02 -15.46
C PHE A 745 -31.70 -9.50 -15.67
N LYS A 746 -32.77 -9.79 -16.42
CA LYS A 746 -33.16 -11.15 -16.77
C LYS A 746 -32.74 -11.44 -18.22
N VAL A 747 -32.16 -12.62 -18.42
CA VAL A 747 -31.96 -13.21 -19.74
C VAL A 747 -32.92 -14.37 -19.87
N ASP A 748 -33.71 -14.39 -20.93
CA ASP A 748 -34.68 -15.45 -21.24
C ASP A 748 -34.41 -15.94 -22.67
N ASP A 749 -34.13 -17.23 -22.80
CA ASP A 749 -33.87 -17.91 -24.07
C ASP A 749 -35.14 -18.55 -24.67
N GLY A 750 -36.29 -18.29 -24.05
CA GLY A 750 -37.60 -18.84 -24.43
C GLY A 750 -38.06 -19.99 -23.53
N ASP A 751 -37.21 -20.46 -22.61
CA ASP A 751 -37.53 -21.53 -21.67
C ASP A 751 -37.66 -21.06 -20.22
N GLY A 752 -37.53 -19.76 -19.96
CA GLY A 752 -37.67 -19.15 -18.64
C GLY A 752 -36.45 -18.32 -18.25
N ALA A 753 -36.68 -17.31 -17.41
CA ALA A 753 -35.69 -16.28 -17.15
C ALA A 753 -34.63 -16.68 -16.10
N THR A 754 -33.39 -16.25 -16.32
CA THR A 754 -32.32 -16.21 -15.32
C THR A 754 -32.01 -14.77 -14.95
N GLU A 755 -32.00 -14.45 -13.66
CA GLU A 755 -31.57 -13.15 -13.15
C GLU A 755 -30.05 -13.10 -12.94
N LEU A 756 -29.43 -12.08 -13.51
CA LEU A 756 -28.00 -11.81 -13.45
C LEU A 756 -27.75 -10.45 -12.78
N PHE A 757 -26.88 -10.45 -11.79
CA PHE A 757 -26.56 -9.28 -10.98
C PHE A 757 -25.16 -8.74 -11.32
N PRO A 758 -25.04 -7.51 -11.87
CA PRO A 758 -23.75 -6.90 -12.17
C PRO A 758 -22.92 -6.65 -10.91
N LEU A 759 -21.71 -7.22 -10.87
CA LEU A 759 -20.74 -7.04 -9.78
C LEU A 759 -19.73 -5.93 -10.10
N SER A 760 -19.41 -5.79 -11.38
CA SER A 760 -18.46 -4.83 -11.95
C SER A 760 -18.84 -4.55 -13.41
N LYS A 761 -18.04 -3.74 -14.11
CA LYS A 761 -18.16 -3.55 -15.56
C LYS A 761 -17.84 -4.82 -16.38
N ASN A 762 -17.24 -5.85 -15.76
CA ASN A 762 -16.75 -7.05 -16.44
C ASN A 762 -17.51 -8.33 -16.05
N ALA A 763 -18.10 -8.41 -14.86
CA ALA A 763 -18.69 -9.63 -14.33
C ALA A 763 -20.11 -9.49 -13.79
N VAL A 764 -20.86 -10.58 -13.91
CA VAL A 764 -22.16 -10.79 -13.27
C VAL A 764 -22.16 -12.04 -12.40
N MET A 765 -23.07 -12.06 -11.44
CA MET A 765 -23.43 -13.19 -10.59
C MET A 765 -24.81 -13.73 -10.98
N VAL A 766 -24.98 -15.05 -11.03
CA VAL A 766 -26.30 -15.69 -11.12
C VAL A 766 -26.98 -15.62 -9.77
N VAL A 767 -28.16 -15.00 -9.69
CA VAL A 767 -28.89 -14.78 -8.42
C VAL A 767 -30.28 -15.40 -8.37
N ASP A 768 -30.86 -15.74 -9.52
CA ASP A 768 -32.13 -16.47 -9.61
C ASP A 768 -32.21 -17.26 -10.94
N VAL A 769 -32.74 -18.48 -10.92
CA VAL A 769 -32.88 -19.34 -12.11
C VAL A 769 -34.31 -19.88 -12.19
N GLN A 770 -35.05 -19.49 -13.23
CA GLN A 770 -36.43 -19.89 -13.48
C GLN A 770 -36.60 -20.66 -14.81
N SER A 771 -35.49 -21.12 -15.40
CA SER A 771 -35.50 -21.86 -16.66
C SER A 771 -36.08 -23.27 -16.48
N ASP A 772 -37.06 -23.64 -17.32
CA ASP A 772 -37.70 -24.95 -17.36
C ASP A 772 -37.05 -25.84 -18.43
N VAL A 773 -35.87 -26.34 -18.09
CA VAL A 773 -35.03 -27.17 -18.94
C VAL A 773 -34.54 -28.40 -18.17
N PHE A 774 -34.11 -29.44 -18.87
CA PHE A 774 -33.51 -30.61 -18.23
C PHE A 774 -32.06 -30.33 -17.84
N THR A 775 -31.28 -29.78 -18.77
CA THR A 775 -29.89 -29.35 -18.54
C THR A 775 -29.82 -27.83 -18.63
N TYR A 776 -29.61 -27.18 -17.49
CA TYR A 776 -29.40 -25.74 -17.43
C TYR A 776 -27.93 -25.40 -17.73
N VAL A 777 -27.72 -24.61 -18.79
CA VAL A 777 -26.39 -24.22 -19.23
C VAL A 777 -26.09 -22.81 -18.74
N VAL A 778 -25.06 -22.68 -17.91
CA VAL A 778 -24.60 -21.37 -17.45
C VAL A 778 -23.87 -20.69 -18.61
N PRO A 779 -24.37 -19.53 -19.11
CA PRO A 779 -23.74 -18.87 -20.24
C PRO A 779 -22.36 -18.35 -19.85
N LYS A 780 -21.36 -18.50 -20.73
CA LYS A 780 -20.01 -17.94 -20.51
C LYS A 780 -20.04 -16.41 -20.41
N LYS A 781 -20.82 -15.79 -21.29
CA LYS A 781 -20.96 -14.33 -21.43
C LYS A 781 -22.41 -13.97 -21.68
N VAL A 782 -22.82 -12.80 -21.21
CA VAL A 782 -24.16 -12.25 -21.40
C VAL A 782 -24.10 -10.78 -21.80
N LYS A 783 -25.06 -10.33 -22.61
CA LYS A 783 -25.21 -8.91 -22.94
C LYS A 783 -26.30 -8.30 -22.08
N HIS A 784 -26.09 -7.07 -21.61
CA HIS A 784 -27.14 -6.35 -20.90
C HIS A 784 -28.27 -5.98 -21.88
N PRO A 785 -29.54 -6.30 -21.61
CA PRO A 785 -30.64 -6.06 -22.54
C PRO A 785 -30.87 -4.57 -22.81
N GLN A 786 -30.71 -3.71 -21.79
CA GLN A 786 -30.86 -2.26 -21.93
C GLN A 786 -29.55 -1.55 -22.35
N TYR A 787 -28.41 -2.24 -22.22
CA TYR A 787 -27.08 -1.68 -22.51
C TYR A 787 -26.30 -2.67 -23.40
N PRO A 788 -26.74 -2.90 -24.65
CA PRO A 788 -26.27 -4.03 -25.46
C PRO A 788 -24.78 -3.99 -25.85
N ALA A 789 -24.11 -2.84 -25.70
CA ALA A 789 -22.67 -2.72 -25.82
C ALA A 789 -21.91 -3.35 -24.62
N ARG A 790 -22.57 -3.52 -23.47
CA ARG A 790 -22.01 -4.14 -22.27
C ARG A 790 -22.15 -5.66 -22.36
N THR A 791 -21.02 -6.34 -22.36
CA THR A 791 -20.93 -7.79 -22.28
C THR A 791 -20.23 -8.16 -20.98
N TYR A 792 -20.86 -9.00 -20.18
CA TYR A 792 -20.32 -9.48 -18.91
C TYR A 792 -19.91 -10.94 -19.01
N GLU A 793 -18.90 -11.34 -18.24
CA GLU A 793 -18.63 -12.74 -17.94
C GLU A 793 -19.47 -13.19 -16.75
N VAL A 794 -20.04 -14.40 -16.83
CA VAL A 794 -20.72 -14.99 -15.67
C VAL A 794 -19.66 -15.66 -14.82
N ARG A 795 -19.31 -15.03 -13.68
CA ARG A 795 -18.18 -15.45 -12.85
C ARG A 795 -18.60 -16.01 -11.49
N LEU A 796 -19.80 -15.71 -11.01
CA LEU A 796 -20.25 -16.14 -9.68
C LEU A 796 -21.63 -16.80 -9.75
N TRP A 797 -21.84 -17.79 -8.88
CA TRP A 797 -23.14 -18.40 -8.61
C TRP A 797 -23.51 -18.13 -7.15
N ASN A 798 -24.55 -17.34 -6.92
CA ASN A 798 -24.87 -16.82 -5.60
C ASN A 798 -25.27 -17.91 -4.62
N ASP A 799 -25.19 -17.56 -3.33
CA ASP A 799 -25.87 -18.31 -2.28
C ASP A 799 -27.36 -18.41 -2.63
N ARG A 800 -27.94 -19.62 -2.51
CA ARG A 800 -29.37 -19.87 -2.74
C ARG A 800 -29.91 -19.39 -4.10
N ALA A 801 -29.10 -19.38 -5.16
CA ALA A 801 -29.52 -18.90 -6.49
C ALA A 801 -30.70 -19.68 -7.11
N MET A 802 -31.02 -20.89 -6.61
CA MET A 802 -32.20 -21.67 -7.05
C MET A 802 -33.34 -21.69 -6.03
N ALA A 803 -33.29 -20.90 -4.95
CA ALA A 803 -34.30 -20.98 -3.88
C ALA A 803 -35.71 -20.68 -4.38
N LYS A 804 -35.86 -19.73 -5.31
CA LYS A 804 -37.17 -19.37 -5.89
C LYS A 804 -37.55 -20.27 -7.07
N SER A 805 -36.71 -21.20 -7.49
CA SER A 805 -36.92 -22.04 -8.67
C SER A 805 -37.97 -23.12 -8.40
N ASN A 806 -38.92 -23.31 -9.32
CA ASN A 806 -39.91 -24.38 -9.28
C ASN A 806 -39.80 -25.35 -10.46
N THR A 807 -38.69 -25.31 -11.21
CA THR A 807 -38.49 -26.08 -12.45
C THR A 807 -37.70 -27.36 -12.22
N ASP A 808 -37.89 -28.36 -13.08
CA ASP A 808 -37.33 -29.71 -12.90
C ASP A 808 -35.94 -29.88 -13.55
N ILE A 809 -35.04 -28.91 -13.30
CA ILE A 809 -33.64 -28.98 -13.76
C ILE A 809 -32.96 -30.19 -13.12
N LYS A 810 -32.42 -31.08 -13.96
CA LYS A 810 -31.71 -32.30 -13.56
C LYS A 810 -30.20 -32.15 -13.64
N GLU A 811 -29.71 -31.31 -14.54
CA GLU A 811 -28.29 -31.10 -14.75
C GLU A 811 -27.97 -29.60 -14.82
N VAL A 812 -26.81 -29.22 -14.29
CA VAL A 812 -26.25 -27.87 -14.48
C VAL A 812 -24.88 -27.96 -15.12
N VAL A 813 -24.66 -27.22 -16.21
CA VAL A 813 -23.39 -27.20 -16.96
C VAL A 813 -22.77 -25.82 -16.89
N PHE A 814 -21.60 -25.72 -16.26
CA PHE A 814 -20.77 -24.52 -16.25
C PHE A 814 -19.78 -24.58 -17.42
N LYS A 815 -20.10 -23.88 -18.52
CA LYS A 815 -19.26 -23.84 -19.72
C LYS A 815 -18.03 -22.92 -19.57
N GLY A 816 -17.99 -22.03 -18.57
CA GLY A 816 -16.94 -21.03 -18.36
C GLY A 816 -16.21 -21.15 -17.02
N GLN A 817 -15.23 -20.27 -16.78
CA GLN A 817 -14.57 -20.17 -15.48
C GLN A 817 -15.54 -19.58 -14.45
N LEU A 818 -15.91 -20.38 -13.46
CA LEU A 818 -16.60 -19.91 -12.25
C LEU A 818 -15.53 -19.54 -11.21
N ASP A 819 -15.67 -18.41 -10.55
CA ASP A 819 -14.77 -17.97 -9.48
C ASP A 819 -15.36 -18.22 -8.09
N TYR A 820 -16.68 -18.09 -7.92
CA TYR A 820 -17.36 -18.29 -6.64
C TYR A 820 -18.56 -19.22 -6.78
N LEU A 821 -18.71 -20.17 -5.86
CA LEU A 821 -19.91 -20.99 -5.71
C LEU A 821 -20.50 -20.82 -4.31
N GLY A 822 -21.75 -20.37 -4.28
CA GLY A 822 -22.49 -20.09 -3.06
C GLY A 822 -23.00 -21.31 -2.31
N ILE A 823 -23.31 -21.12 -1.03
CA ILE A 823 -23.96 -22.14 -0.20
C ILE A 823 -25.39 -22.37 -0.67
N GLU A 824 -25.84 -23.62 -0.57
CA GLU A 824 -27.20 -24.04 -0.94
C GLU A 824 -27.57 -23.63 -2.38
N ALA A 825 -26.55 -23.49 -3.24
CA ALA A 825 -26.63 -22.94 -4.59
C ALA A 825 -27.72 -23.58 -5.48
N PHE A 826 -28.01 -24.86 -5.25
CA PHE A 826 -28.94 -25.68 -6.05
C PHE A 826 -30.19 -26.10 -5.29
N GLN A 827 -30.45 -25.54 -4.10
CA GLN A 827 -31.63 -25.86 -3.30
C GLN A 827 -32.79 -24.92 -3.63
N ARG A 828 -33.99 -25.49 -3.65
CA ARG A 828 -35.26 -24.77 -3.60
C ARG A 828 -35.50 -24.27 -2.17
N GLN A 829 -36.45 -23.35 -2.01
CA GLN A 829 -36.79 -22.75 -0.70
C GLN A 829 -37.22 -23.78 0.35
N ASP A 830 -37.77 -24.92 -0.06
CA ASP A 830 -38.16 -26.03 0.82
C ASP A 830 -36.98 -26.95 1.21
N GLY A 831 -35.77 -26.63 0.77
CA GLY A 831 -34.54 -27.41 1.01
C GLY A 831 -34.34 -28.60 0.06
N THR A 832 -35.29 -28.86 -0.85
CA THR A 832 -35.16 -29.91 -1.86
C THR A 832 -34.31 -29.45 -3.05
N SER A 833 -33.87 -30.40 -3.88
CA SER A 833 -33.18 -30.10 -5.14
C SER A 833 -33.48 -31.19 -6.15
N THR A 834 -33.81 -30.80 -7.37
CA THR A 834 -33.98 -31.73 -8.50
C THR A 834 -32.69 -32.00 -9.25
N VAL A 835 -31.64 -31.21 -9.00
CA VAL A 835 -30.34 -31.31 -9.68
C VAL A 835 -29.63 -32.56 -9.19
N GLU A 836 -29.31 -33.46 -10.12
CA GLU A 836 -28.69 -34.76 -9.87
C GLU A 836 -27.20 -34.77 -10.26
N ARG A 837 -26.83 -33.96 -11.26
CA ARG A 837 -25.47 -33.91 -11.83
C ARG A 837 -25.06 -32.47 -12.12
N VAL A 838 -23.79 -32.16 -11.87
CA VAL A 838 -23.20 -30.86 -12.21
C VAL A 838 -21.96 -31.11 -13.06
N PHE A 839 -21.77 -30.30 -14.11
CA PHE A 839 -20.66 -30.42 -15.04
C PHE A 839 -19.85 -29.12 -15.04
N PHE A 840 -18.53 -29.22 -14.95
CA PHE A 840 -17.62 -28.09 -15.11
C PHE A 840 -16.62 -28.35 -16.23
N THR A 841 -16.56 -27.43 -17.20
CA THR A 841 -15.57 -27.48 -18.28
C THR A 841 -14.31 -26.65 -17.98
N GLY A 842 -14.33 -25.82 -16.93
CA GLY A 842 -13.23 -24.96 -16.48
C GLY A 842 -12.45 -25.50 -15.26
N ASN A 843 -11.58 -24.66 -14.70
CA ASN A 843 -10.88 -24.96 -13.43
C ASN A 843 -11.85 -24.90 -12.24
N PRO A 844 -11.52 -25.53 -11.10
CA PRO A 844 -12.36 -25.42 -9.91
C PRO A 844 -12.67 -23.96 -9.55
N PRO A 845 -13.89 -23.67 -9.06
CA PRO A 845 -14.20 -22.38 -8.46
C PRO A 845 -13.11 -22.01 -7.45
N LYS A 846 -12.58 -20.78 -7.59
CA LYS A 846 -11.53 -20.25 -6.73
C LYS A 846 -12.00 -20.17 -5.28
N ASP A 847 -13.25 -19.77 -5.09
CA ASP A 847 -13.86 -19.47 -3.81
C ASP A 847 -15.10 -20.35 -3.59
N MET A 848 -15.05 -21.23 -2.59
CA MET A 848 -16.21 -21.97 -2.08
C MET A 848 -16.75 -21.24 -0.85
N SER A 849 -18.01 -20.78 -0.88
CA SER A 849 -18.61 -19.88 0.12
C SER A 849 -18.44 -20.37 1.56
N ALA A 850 -18.71 -21.65 1.84
CA ALA A 850 -18.63 -22.19 3.20
C ALA A 850 -17.22 -22.08 3.81
N VAL A 851 -16.19 -22.32 3.00
CA VAL A 851 -14.78 -22.25 3.41
C VAL A 851 -14.28 -20.81 3.41
N LYS A 852 -14.58 -20.03 2.37
CA LYS A 852 -14.16 -18.62 2.27
C LYS A 852 -14.60 -17.81 3.48
N TRP A 853 -15.84 -18.00 3.93
CA TRP A 853 -16.45 -17.21 5.01
C TRP A 853 -16.38 -17.85 6.40
N TYR A 854 -15.71 -19.00 6.53
CA TYR A 854 -15.58 -19.74 7.80
C TYR A 854 -16.94 -20.00 8.49
N LEU A 855 -17.94 -20.44 7.72
CA LEU A 855 -19.30 -20.63 8.22
C LEU A 855 -19.45 -21.87 9.14
N GLY A 856 -18.49 -22.79 9.09
CA GLY A 856 -18.46 -23.99 9.93
C GLY A 856 -19.26 -25.16 9.36
N ALA A 857 -19.37 -26.23 10.16
CA ALA A 857 -20.04 -27.47 9.75
C ALA A 857 -21.55 -27.25 9.59
N GLY A 858 -22.12 -27.68 8.44
CA GLY A 858 -23.55 -27.59 8.14
C GLY A 858 -23.86 -26.83 6.85
N TYR A 859 -22.99 -25.87 6.48
CA TYR A 859 -23.07 -25.14 5.23
C TYR A 859 -22.41 -25.94 4.10
N ARG A 860 -23.09 -26.00 2.95
CA ARG A 860 -22.65 -26.77 1.79
C ARG A 860 -23.16 -26.15 0.49
N GLU A 861 -22.32 -26.12 -0.52
CA GLU A 861 -22.62 -25.67 -1.88
C GLU A 861 -23.48 -26.72 -2.61
N PHE A 862 -23.12 -28.00 -2.48
CA PHE A 862 -23.81 -29.11 -3.14
C PHE A 862 -24.75 -29.88 -2.21
N THR A 863 -25.92 -30.23 -2.72
CA THR A 863 -26.93 -31.02 -1.99
C THR A 863 -26.56 -32.51 -1.96
N GLY A 864 -27.27 -33.31 -1.15
CA GLY A 864 -27.14 -34.76 -1.19
C GLY A 864 -27.68 -35.40 -2.47
N ASN A 865 -28.54 -34.71 -3.23
CA ASN A 865 -29.06 -35.23 -4.50
C ASN A 865 -27.98 -35.26 -5.60
N ILE A 866 -26.97 -34.39 -5.49
CA ILE A 866 -25.83 -34.32 -6.42
C ILE A 866 -24.79 -35.35 -5.99
N GLN A 867 -24.89 -36.55 -6.57
CA GLN A 867 -24.00 -37.68 -6.30
C GLN A 867 -22.74 -37.68 -7.18
N LYS A 868 -22.80 -37.00 -8.33
CA LYS A 868 -21.69 -36.90 -9.28
C LYS A 868 -21.49 -35.47 -9.76
N ILE A 869 -20.23 -35.03 -9.70
CA ILE A 869 -19.75 -33.76 -10.23
C ILE A 869 -18.75 -34.09 -11.32
N TYR A 870 -19.13 -33.84 -12.57
CA TYR A 870 -18.34 -34.20 -13.74
C TYR A 870 -17.41 -33.08 -14.15
N VAL A 871 -16.14 -33.42 -14.33
CA VAL A 871 -15.09 -32.50 -14.78
C VAL A 871 -14.30 -33.14 -15.91
N LYS A 872 -13.52 -32.32 -16.62
CA LYS A 872 -12.52 -32.82 -17.57
C LYS A 872 -11.55 -33.78 -16.88
N LYS A 873 -11.14 -34.84 -17.58
CA LYS A 873 -10.21 -35.84 -17.04
C LYS A 873 -8.92 -35.18 -16.56
N SER A 874 -8.41 -34.21 -17.32
CA SER A 874 -7.21 -33.43 -17.00
C SER A 874 -7.33 -32.57 -15.74
N LYS A 875 -8.55 -32.36 -15.21
CA LYS A 875 -8.85 -31.47 -14.09
C LYS A 875 -9.27 -32.19 -12.82
N VAL A 876 -9.47 -33.50 -12.85
CA VAL A 876 -9.94 -34.29 -11.69
C VAL A 876 -9.11 -34.02 -10.44
N ASP A 877 -7.79 -34.10 -10.56
CA ASP A 877 -6.88 -33.90 -9.41
C ASP A 877 -6.90 -32.46 -8.90
N ALA A 878 -6.99 -31.49 -9.80
CA ALA A 878 -7.12 -30.08 -9.44
C ALA A 878 -8.40 -29.81 -8.63
N TYR A 879 -9.53 -30.41 -9.01
CA TYR A 879 -10.78 -30.29 -8.25
C TYR A 879 -10.69 -31.01 -6.91
N LYS A 880 -10.16 -32.24 -6.87
CA LYS A 880 -10.08 -33.03 -5.64
C LYS A 880 -9.15 -32.44 -4.58
N THR A 881 -8.21 -31.58 -4.99
CA THR A 881 -7.23 -30.94 -4.10
C THR A 881 -7.48 -29.44 -3.90
N ALA A 882 -8.47 -28.85 -4.57
CA ALA A 882 -8.80 -27.44 -4.42
C ALA A 882 -9.36 -27.13 -3.02
N VAL A 883 -9.01 -25.96 -2.49
CA VAL A 883 -9.52 -25.48 -1.19
C VAL A 883 -11.05 -25.41 -1.23
N GLY A 884 -11.69 -26.05 -0.25
CA GLY A 884 -13.15 -26.14 -0.15
C GLY A 884 -13.80 -27.32 -0.89
N TRP A 885 -13.02 -28.16 -1.57
CA TRP A 885 -13.54 -29.35 -2.28
C TRP A 885 -13.42 -30.66 -1.50
N ASP A 886 -12.80 -30.66 -0.32
CA ASP A 886 -12.53 -31.87 0.48
C ASP A 886 -13.79 -32.72 0.74
N GLY A 887 -14.93 -32.07 1.03
CA GLY A 887 -16.23 -32.73 1.26
C GLY A 887 -16.90 -33.28 -0.01
N TYR A 888 -16.39 -32.93 -1.19
CA TYR A 888 -16.97 -33.28 -2.49
C TYR A 888 -16.03 -34.12 -3.36
N ALA A 889 -14.77 -34.30 -2.98
CA ALA A 889 -13.74 -34.99 -3.77
C ALA A 889 -14.17 -36.41 -4.22
N ALA A 890 -14.89 -37.15 -3.38
CA ALA A 890 -15.41 -38.49 -3.74
C ALA A 890 -16.53 -38.47 -4.81
N ARG A 891 -17.18 -37.32 -4.99
CA ARG A 891 -18.24 -37.10 -5.99
C ARG A 891 -17.67 -36.60 -7.32
N VAL A 892 -16.42 -36.11 -7.34
CA VAL A 892 -15.73 -35.64 -8.55
C VAL A 892 -15.34 -36.84 -9.42
N ASP A 893 -15.83 -36.85 -10.64
CA ASP A 893 -15.63 -37.91 -11.63
C ASP A 893 -15.43 -37.31 -13.02
N TYR A 894 -14.85 -38.07 -13.94
CA TYR A 894 -14.76 -37.69 -15.35
C TYR A 894 -15.46 -38.70 -16.27
N GLN A 895 -15.80 -39.89 -15.76
CA GLN A 895 -16.41 -40.97 -16.53
C GLN A 895 -17.94 -40.83 -16.53
N ILE A 896 -18.51 -40.36 -17.64
CA ILE A 896 -19.95 -40.17 -17.81
C ILE A 896 -20.58 -41.41 -18.44
N ARG A 897 -21.64 -41.95 -17.83
CA ARG A 897 -22.19 -43.29 -18.11
C ARG A 897 -23.68 -43.31 -18.48
N ASP A 898 -24.20 -42.19 -18.99
CA ASP A 898 -25.62 -42.04 -19.33
C ASP A 898 -25.96 -42.31 -20.81
N VAL A 899 -24.97 -42.77 -21.58
CA VAL A 899 -25.16 -43.27 -22.95
C VAL A 899 -25.07 -44.80 -22.95
N ASN A 900 -26.11 -45.45 -23.45
CA ASN A 900 -26.16 -46.88 -23.66
C ASN A 900 -26.76 -47.19 -25.03
N ILE A 901 -25.95 -47.72 -25.95
CA ILE A 901 -26.39 -48.15 -27.28
C ILE A 901 -26.41 -49.69 -27.29
N THR A 902 -27.61 -50.26 -27.37
CA THR A 902 -27.87 -51.71 -27.34
C THR A 902 -27.86 -52.38 -28.72
N HIS A 903 -27.61 -51.58 -29.78
CA HIS A 903 -27.54 -51.99 -31.18
C HIS A 903 -26.33 -51.33 -31.87
N LYS A 904 -26.15 -51.60 -33.18
CA LYS A 904 -25.05 -51.03 -33.96
C LYS A 904 -24.99 -49.49 -33.98
N TYR A 905 -26.14 -48.82 -33.87
CA TYR A 905 -26.27 -47.37 -34.04
C TYR A 905 -27.10 -46.72 -32.92
N GLY A 906 -26.71 -45.49 -32.54
CA GLY A 906 -27.43 -44.61 -31.62
C GLY A 906 -27.25 -43.15 -32.01
N SER A 907 -27.95 -42.23 -31.35
CA SER A 907 -27.82 -40.78 -31.60
C SER A 907 -27.37 -40.05 -30.34
N PHE A 908 -26.64 -38.96 -30.48
CA PHE A 908 -26.09 -38.22 -29.34
C PHE A 908 -25.97 -36.73 -29.62
N ALA A 909 -26.07 -35.92 -28.56
CA ALA A 909 -25.74 -34.51 -28.53
C ALA A 909 -25.50 -34.07 -27.07
N ARG A 910 -24.60 -33.11 -26.83
CA ARG A 910 -24.34 -32.50 -25.50
C ARG A 910 -24.03 -31.01 -25.62
N GLU A 911 -24.17 -30.28 -24.52
CA GLU A 911 -23.95 -28.83 -24.44
C GLU A 911 -22.45 -28.44 -24.41
N PHE A 912 -21.59 -29.44 -24.25
CA PHE A 912 -20.13 -29.36 -24.19
C PHE A 912 -19.52 -30.42 -25.11
N ASP A 913 -18.28 -30.22 -25.52
CA ASP A 913 -17.53 -31.18 -26.31
C ASP A 913 -17.42 -32.51 -25.58
N THR A 914 -17.46 -33.63 -26.30
CA THR A 914 -17.38 -34.95 -25.70
C THR A 914 -16.39 -35.85 -26.41
N ASP A 915 -15.72 -36.69 -25.64
CA ASP A 915 -14.73 -37.63 -26.15
C ASP A 915 -15.14 -39.07 -25.82
N PHE A 916 -15.51 -39.82 -26.86
CA PHE A 916 -15.85 -41.23 -26.77
C PHE A 916 -14.63 -42.16 -26.91
N GLY A 917 -13.48 -41.64 -27.34
CA GLY A 917 -12.24 -42.39 -27.52
C GLY A 917 -11.50 -42.63 -26.21
N GLU A 918 -11.79 -41.85 -25.16
CA GLU A 918 -11.09 -41.96 -23.88
C GLU A 918 -11.25 -43.35 -23.24
N TYR A 919 -12.42 -43.98 -23.40
CA TYR A 919 -12.65 -45.35 -22.96
C TYR A 919 -11.64 -46.32 -23.59
N ALA A 920 -11.42 -46.22 -24.90
CA ALA A 920 -10.53 -47.11 -25.62
C ALA A 920 -9.07 -46.88 -25.22
N ARG A 921 -8.68 -45.60 -25.04
CA ARG A 921 -7.36 -45.21 -24.54
C ARG A 921 -7.08 -45.76 -23.14
N GLU A 922 -8.03 -45.67 -22.21
CA GLU A 922 -7.86 -46.21 -20.85
C GLU A 922 -7.83 -47.73 -20.78
N LYS A 923 -8.62 -48.41 -21.61
CA LYS A 923 -8.70 -49.87 -21.62
C LYS A 923 -7.61 -50.52 -22.49
N GLY A 924 -6.82 -49.73 -23.22
CA GLY A 924 -5.82 -50.25 -24.17
C GLY A 924 -6.45 -51.01 -25.34
N THR A 925 -7.62 -50.57 -25.80
CA THR A 925 -8.36 -51.20 -26.91
C THR A 925 -8.47 -50.28 -28.11
N GLN A 926 -8.86 -50.81 -29.27
CA GLN A 926 -9.31 -49.97 -30.39
C GLN A 926 -10.61 -49.24 -30.05
N ASP A 927 -10.80 -48.06 -30.66
CA ASP A 927 -12.01 -47.25 -30.52
C ASP A 927 -13.28 -48.09 -30.72
N LYS A 928 -14.21 -47.94 -29.79
CA LYS A 928 -15.46 -48.70 -29.76
C LYS A 928 -16.62 -47.97 -30.38
N VAL A 929 -16.49 -46.66 -30.58
CA VAL A 929 -17.55 -45.78 -31.04
C VAL A 929 -16.93 -44.72 -31.94
N ALA A 930 -17.55 -44.44 -33.08
CA ALA A 930 -17.22 -43.28 -33.91
C ALA A 930 -18.50 -42.48 -34.21
N ALA A 931 -18.34 -41.17 -34.37
CA ALA A 931 -19.41 -40.22 -34.61
C ALA A 931 -19.46 -39.79 -36.07
N PHE A 932 -20.68 -39.80 -36.63
CA PHE A 932 -20.93 -39.50 -38.03
C PHE A 932 -21.99 -38.42 -38.15
N VAL A 933 -21.83 -37.56 -39.16
CA VAL A 933 -22.71 -36.47 -39.54
C VAL A 933 -23.03 -36.58 -41.04
N ALA A 934 -23.94 -35.75 -41.53
CA ALA A 934 -24.23 -35.63 -42.95
C ALA A 934 -24.37 -34.13 -43.28
N THR A 935 -23.54 -33.58 -44.16
CA THR A 935 -23.27 -32.12 -44.25
C THR A 935 -23.69 -31.44 -45.55
N ARG A 936 -24.29 -32.15 -46.51
CA ARG A 936 -24.64 -31.59 -47.83
C ARG A 936 -26.12 -31.84 -48.17
N TYR A 937 -26.83 -30.76 -48.51
CA TYR A 937 -28.17 -30.80 -49.08
C TYR A 937 -28.15 -30.08 -50.45
N GLY A 938 -28.25 -30.85 -51.54
CA GLY A 938 -28.18 -30.42 -52.96
C GLY A 938 -27.92 -31.62 -53.89
N GLU A 939 -27.99 -31.44 -55.22
CA GLU A 939 -28.08 -32.48 -56.29
C GLU A 939 -27.09 -33.67 -56.23
N ALA A 940 -26.04 -33.63 -55.40
CA ALA A 940 -25.03 -34.69 -55.29
C ALA A 940 -25.10 -35.54 -54.00
N SER A 941 -25.98 -35.26 -53.03
CA SER A 941 -25.97 -35.94 -51.70
C SER A 941 -27.07 -36.97 -51.52
N VAL A 942 -28.07 -36.93 -52.40
CA VAL A 942 -29.13 -37.92 -52.52
C VAL A 942 -29.15 -38.36 -53.97
N SER A 943 -28.54 -39.49 -54.27
CA SER A 943 -28.63 -40.04 -55.63
C SER A 943 -30.06 -40.55 -55.84
N PRO A 944 -30.84 -40.04 -56.80
CA PRO A 944 -32.08 -40.69 -57.19
C PRO A 944 -31.70 -42.06 -57.75
N GLY A 945 -32.03 -43.14 -57.03
CA GLY A 945 -31.96 -44.47 -57.62
C GLY A 945 -32.73 -44.47 -58.95
N LYS A 946 -32.16 -45.06 -60.01
CA LYS A 946 -32.77 -45.08 -61.35
C LYS A 946 -34.26 -45.49 -61.25
N PRO A 947 -35.18 -44.78 -61.94
CA PRO A 947 -36.60 -45.05 -61.82
C PRO A 947 -36.94 -46.30 -62.62
N ASP A 948 -37.44 -47.32 -61.93
CA ASP A 948 -38.41 -48.25 -62.51
C ASP A 948 -39.60 -48.31 -61.53
N TYR A 949 -40.73 -47.76 -61.97
CA TYR A 949 -42.05 -47.85 -61.33
C TYR A 949 -42.14 -47.52 -59.82
N GLY A 950 -42.09 -46.23 -59.48
CA GLY A 950 -42.93 -45.70 -58.39
C GLY A 950 -42.36 -45.63 -56.95
N THR A 951 -41.13 -46.07 -56.66
CA THR A 951 -40.50 -45.82 -55.33
C THR A 951 -38.99 -45.56 -55.43
N ALA A 952 -38.56 -44.31 -55.62
CA ALA A 952 -37.14 -43.95 -55.58
C ALA A 952 -36.62 -43.88 -54.13
N THR A 953 -35.62 -44.70 -53.79
CA THR A 953 -34.91 -44.65 -52.50
C THR A 953 -33.90 -43.50 -52.50
N HIS A 954 -34.04 -42.59 -51.54
CA HIS A 954 -33.15 -41.46 -51.31
C HIS A 954 -32.04 -41.89 -50.33
N VAL A 955 -30.79 -41.91 -50.79
CA VAL A 955 -29.64 -42.28 -49.95
C VAL A 955 -29.03 -41.04 -49.32
N VAL A 956 -28.89 -41.03 -48.00
CA VAL A 956 -28.20 -40.00 -47.20
C VAL A 956 -26.85 -40.55 -46.82
N PHE A 957 -25.78 -39.94 -47.33
CA PHE A 957 -24.42 -40.33 -47.00
C PHE A 957 -23.98 -39.70 -45.67
N MET A 958 -23.56 -40.57 -44.76
CA MET A 958 -22.98 -40.27 -43.47
C MET A 958 -21.45 -40.33 -43.62
N SER A 959 -20.78 -39.28 -43.19
CA SER A 959 -19.33 -39.21 -43.13
C SER A 959 -18.88 -38.86 -41.72
N SER A 960 -17.65 -39.24 -41.40
CA SER A 960 -17.13 -39.10 -40.03
C SER A 960 -17.02 -37.63 -39.63
N VAL A 961 -17.24 -37.32 -38.35
CA VAL A 961 -17.31 -35.93 -37.87
C VAL A 961 -15.98 -35.18 -38.03
N ASP A 962 -14.86 -35.89 -37.92
CA ASP A 962 -13.49 -35.36 -38.01
C ASP A 962 -13.10 -34.84 -39.41
N VAL A 963 -13.74 -35.35 -40.46
CA VAL A 963 -13.56 -34.86 -41.84
C VAL A 963 -14.63 -33.83 -42.25
N ASN A 964 -15.53 -33.48 -41.33
CA ASN A 964 -16.68 -32.59 -41.56
C ASN A 964 -16.74 -31.40 -40.59
N GLY A 965 -15.60 -30.83 -40.21
CA GLY A 965 -15.53 -29.64 -39.35
C GLY A 965 -15.43 -29.93 -37.85
N GLY A 966 -15.40 -31.21 -37.45
CA GLY A 966 -14.96 -31.65 -36.13
C GLY A 966 -13.43 -31.63 -35.97
N VAL A 967 -12.93 -32.29 -34.93
CA VAL A 967 -11.48 -32.40 -34.67
C VAL A 967 -10.84 -33.31 -35.71
N VAL A 968 -9.96 -32.75 -36.55
CA VAL A 968 -9.30 -33.49 -37.64
C VAL A 968 -8.58 -34.74 -37.13
N GLY A 969 -8.91 -35.89 -37.73
CA GLY A 969 -8.32 -37.19 -37.41
C GLY A 969 -8.85 -37.86 -36.13
N ASP A 970 -9.88 -37.30 -35.49
CA ASP A 970 -10.48 -37.84 -34.27
C ASP A 970 -11.98 -38.12 -34.43
N PRO A 971 -12.36 -39.27 -34.99
CA PRO A 971 -13.76 -39.61 -35.28
C PRO A 971 -14.59 -39.84 -34.00
N CYS A 972 -13.96 -39.87 -32.83
CA CYS A 972 -14.59 -40.14 -31.54
C CYS A 972 -14.93 -38.85 -30.76
N TYR A 973 -14.48 -37.69 -31.25
CA TYR A 973 -14.66 -36.40 -30.60
C TYR A 973 -15.83 -35.64 -31.21
N VAL A 974 -16.85 -35.36 -30.39
CA VAL A 974 -18.07 -34.68 -30.82
C VAL A 974 -18.07 -33.24 -30.30
N PRO A 975 -18.10 -32.23 -31.18
CA PRO A 975 -18.26 -30.83 -30.79
C PRO A 975 -19.52 -30.56 -29.97
N ALA A 976 -19.47 -29.58 -29.08
CA ALA A 976 -20.63 -29.09 -28.35
C ALA A 976 -21.80 -28.75 -29.29
N GLU A 977 -23.01 -29.05 -28.83
CA GLU A 977 -24.31 -28.80 -29.48
C GLU A 977 -24.56 -29.56 -30.79
N GLU A 978 -23.54 -30.25 -31.32
CA GLU A 978 -23.68 -31.03 -32.56
C GLU A 978 -24.48 -32.31 -32.35
N GLY A 979 -25.43 -32.55 -33.25
CA GLY A 979 -26.14 -33.82 -33.32
C GLY A 979 -25.35 -34.82 -34.15
N VAL A 980 -25.12 -36.03 -33.61
CA VAL A 980 -24.38 -37.07 -34.33
C VAL A 980 -25.10 -38.41 -34.31
N LEU A 981 -24.80 -39.22 -35.33
CA LEU A 981 -25.02 -40.66 -35.31
C LEU A 981 -23.77 -41.31 -34.69
N LEU A 982 -23.93 -41.98 -33.57
CA LEU A 982 -22.90 -42.84 -32.99
C LEU A 982 -23.00 -44.24 -33.62
N LYS A 983 -21.88 -44.75 -34.13
CA LYS A 983 -21.74 -46.12 -34.65
C LYS A 983 -20.83 -46.91 -33.71
N VAL A 984 -21.32 -48.05 -33.23
CA VAL A 984 -20.51 -49.01 -32.46
C VAL A 984 -19.59 -49.76 -33.42
N LEU A 985 -18.29 -49.74 -33.16
CA LEU A 985 -17.26 -50.37 -33.98
C LEU A 985 -16.95 -51.79 -33.47
N GLY A 986 -16.84 -52.75 -34.39
CA GLY A 986 -16.45 -54.13 -34.07
C GLY A 986 -17.45 -55.00 -33.27
N SER A 987 -18.56 -54.46 -32.78
CA SER A 987 -19.62 -55.21 -32.06
C SER A 987 -21.04 -54.72 -32.41
N GLU A 988 -22.06 -55.41 -31.88
CA GLU A 988 -23.49 -55.04 -32.03
C GLU A 988 -23.99 -54.13 -30.90
N SER A 989 -23.24 -53.90 -29.83
CA SER A 989 -23.64 -53.00 -28.73
C SER A 989 -22.42 -52.46 -27.99
N MET A 990 -22.61 -51.37 -27.24
CA MET A 990 -21.58 -50.80 -26.36
C MET A 990 -21.23 -51.76 -25.21
N PRO A 991 -19.97 -51.74 -24.73
CA PRO A 991 -19.60 -52.41 -23.48
C PRO A 991 -20.48 -51.96 -22.31
N SER A 992 -20.76 -52.87 -21.37
CA SER A 992 -21.60 -52.56 -20.20
C SER A 992 -20.95 -51.56 -19.23
N ASP A 993 -19.62 -51.48 -19.22
CA ASP A 993 -18.84 -50.51 -18.46
C ASP A 993 -18.35 -49.34 -19.31
N PHE A 994 -18.97 -49.08 -20.46
CA PHE A 994 -18.62 -47.94 -21.31
C PHE A 994 -18.85 -46.60 -20.60
N PHE A 995 -17.99 -45.63 -20.91
CA PHE A 995 -18.15 -44.24 -20.50
C PHE A 995 -17.62 -43.32 -21.61
N TYR A 996 -18.04 -42.06 -21.59
CA TYR A 996 -17.41 -40.99 -22.36
C TYR A 996 -17.00 -39.87 -21.40
N THR A 997 -16.22 -38.91 -21.87
CA THR A 997 -15.73 -37.80 -21.04
C THR A 997 -16.11 -36.44 -21.63
N ILE A 998 -16.01 -35.39 -20.80
CA ILE A 998 -15.93 -34.02 -21.31
C ILE A 998 -14.66 -33.93 -22.17
N GLY A 999 -14.79 -33.36 -23.36
CA GLY A 999 -13.70 -33.18 -24.31
C GLY A 999 -12.65 -32.20 -23.80
N GLU A 1000 -11.39 -32.48 -24.14
CA GLU A 1000 -10.22 -31.69 -23.70
C GLU A 1000 -9.78 -30.64 -24.73
N LYS A 1001 -10.37 -30.62 -25.93
CA LYS A 1001 -9.95 -29.80 -27.08
C LYS A 1001 -10.85 -28.58 -27.30
N ASP A 1002 -11.47 -28.05 -26.26
CA ASP A 1002 -12.47 -26.97 -26.34
C ASP A 1002 -11.86 -25.54 -26.35
N ASP A 1003 -10.56 -25.43 -26.64
CA ASP A 1003 -9.83 -24.18 -26.87
C ASP A 1003 -10.12 -23.56 -28.25
N LYS A 1004 -10.67 -24.37 -29.16
CA LYS A 1004 -11.14 -23.97 -30.48
C LYS A 1004 -12.62 -24.30 -30.63
N GLU A 1005 -13.37 -23.41 -31.26
CA GLU A 1005 -14.75 -23.70 -31.67
C GLU A 1005 -14.74 -24.57 -32.94
N TYR A 1006 -15.41 -25.72 -32.86
CA TYR A 1006 -15.63 -26.61 -34.00
C TYR A 1006 -17.07 -26.47 -34.47
N THR A 1007 -17.26 -26.37 -35.78
CA THR A 1007 -18.58 -26.20 -36.38
C THR A 1007 -18.72 -27.14 -37.57
N VAL A 1008 -19.71 -28.02 -37.50
CA VAL A 1008 -20.06 -28.91 -38.61
C VAL A 1008 -21.02 -28.17 -39.55
N ALA A 1009 -20.45 -27.48 -40.54
CA ALA A 1009 -21.24 -26.68 -41.48
C ALA A 1009 -22.20 -27.57 -42.30
N GLY A 1010 -23.46 -27.13 -42.41
CA GLY A 1010 -24.45 -27.80 -43.26
C GLY A 1010 -24.93 -29.16 -42.77
N SER A 1011 -24.61 -29.56 -41.53
CA SER A 1011 -25.11 -30.79 -40.92
C SER A 1011 -26.64 -30.85 -41.03
N ILE A 1012 -27.20 -32.00 -41.38
CA ILE A 1012 -28.65 -32.27 -41.31
C ILE A 1012 -29.04 -32.91 -39.98
N MET A 1013 -28.05 -33.32 -39.18
CA MET A 1013 -28.27 -33.83 -37.84
C MET A 1013 -28.50 -32.64 -36.91
N ARG A 1014 -29.53 -32.75 -36.08
CA ARG A 1014 -29.97 -31.72 -35.14
C ARG A 1014 -29.85 -32.29 -33.73
N GLY A 1015 -28.98 -31.70 -32.92
CA GLY A 1015 -28.84 -32.05 -31.52
C GLY A 1015 -30.02 -31.56 -30.68
N VAL A 1016 -30.40 -32.34 -29.68
CA VAL A 1016 -31.32 -31.94 -28.61
C VAL A 1016 -30.55 -32.06 -27.30
N THR A 1017 -30.12 -30.91 -26.78
CA THR A 1017 -29.18 -30.83 -25.65
C THR A 1017 -29.90 -30.44 -24.37
N ALA A 1018 -30.36 -29.19 -24.22
CA ALA A 1018 -30.85 -28.67 -22.93
C ALA A 1018 -32.30 -29.07 -22.57
N LYS A 1019 -33.21 -29.15 -23.56
CA LYS A 1019 -34.65 -29.39 -23.36
C LYS A 1019 -35.20 -30.32 -24.42
N ALA A 1020 -36.10 -31.22 -24.03
CA ALA A 1020 -36.74 -32.15 -24.95
C ALA A 1020 -37.51 -31.37 -26.03
N ARG A 1021 -37.27 -31.69 -27.30
CA ARG A 1021 -37.77 -30.90 -28.42
C ARG A 1021 -38.82 -31.66 -29.21
N LYS A 1022 -39.96 -31.02 -29.50
CA LYS A 1022 -40.90 -31.54 -30.49
C LYS A 1022 -40.42 -31.17 -31.88
N VAL A 1023 -40.32 -32.15 -32.77
CA VAL A 1023 -40.06 -31.86 -34.19
C VAL A 1023 -41.26 -31.12 -34.79
N PRO A 1024 -41.06 -30.20 -35.76
CA PRO A 1024 -42.15 -29.49 -36.42
C PRO A 1024 -43.24 -30.43 -37.00
N ALA A 1025 -44.47 -29.93 -37.11
CA ALA A 1025 -45.58 -30.68 -37.69
C ALA A 1025 -45.41 -30.93 -39.19
N SER A 1026 -44.69 -30.03 -39.89
CA SER A 1026 -44.34 -30.12 -41.31
C SER A 1026 -42.85 -30.42 -41.48
N GLY A 1027 -42.51 -31.36 -42.36
CA GLY A 1027 -41.13 -31.76 -42.64
C GLY A 1027 -40.94 -33.28 -42.53
N THR A 1028 -39.76 -33.75 -42.90
CA THR A 1028 -39.41 -35.16 -42.87
C THR A 1028 -38.23 -35.36 -41.92
N PHE A 1029 -38.54 -35.90 -40.73
CA PHE A 1029 -37.58 -36.08 -39.65
C PHE A 1029 -37.35 -37.56 -39.36
N TYR A 1030 -36.10 -37.91 -39.05
CA TYR A 1030 -35.72 -39.29 -38.73
C TYR A 1030 -34.89 -39.30 -37.45
N ALA A 1031 -35.09 -40.29 -36.59
CA ALA A 1031 -34.23 -40.52 -35.43
C ALA A 1031 -33.90 -42.00 -35.29
N VAL A 1032 -32.82 -42.31 -34.60
CA VAL A 1032 -32.44 -43.70 -34.34
C VAL A 1032 -33.37 -44.29 -33.29
N SER A 1033 -33.99 -45.42 -33.62
CA SER A 1033 -34.77 -46.20 -32.67
C SER A 1033 -33.84 -46.89 -31.66
N ALA A 1034 -33.96 -46.56 -30.39
CA ALA A 1034 -33.19 -47.24 -29.34
C ALA A 1034 -33.47 -48.76 -29.28
N SER A 1035 -34.67 -49.21 -29.67
CA SER A 1035 -35.06 -50.63 -29.62
C SER A 1035 -34.79 -51.40 -30.91
N LYS A 1036 -34.48 -50.71 -32.02
CA LYS A 1036 -34.26 -51.35 -33.33
C LYS A 1036 -32.90 -51.03 -33.94
N GLY A 1037 -32.17 -50.05 -33.40
CA GLY A 1037 -30.85 -49.65 -33.91
C GLY A 1037 -30.85 -49.07 -35.33
N VAL A 1038 -32.00 -48.65 -35.85
CA VAL A 1038 -32.14 -48.12 -37.22
C VAL A 1038 -32.82 -46.76 -37.20
N PHE A 1039 -32.57 -45.93 -38.21
CA PHE A 1039 -33.34 -44.71 -38.41
C PHE A 1039 -34.80 -45.05 -38.69
N MET A 1040 -35.70 -44.36 -37.98
CA MET A 1040 -37.15 -44.44 -38.21
C MET A 1040 -37.68 -43.05 -38.47
N LYS A 1041 -38.68 -42.97 -39.36
CA LYS A 1041 -39.41 -41.73 -39.59
C LYS A 1041 -40.15 -41.34 -38.32
N LEU A 1042 -39.93 -40.11 -37.85
CA LEU A 1042 -40.65 -39.57 -36.71
C LEU A 1042 -42.09 -39.24 -37.12
N LYS A 1043 -43.02 -39.48 -36.20
CA LYS A 1043 -44.39 -38.99 -36.33
C LYS A 1043 -44.38 -37.45 -36.26
N PRO A 1044 -45.30 -36.75 -36.95
CA PRO A 1044 -45.45 -35.31 -36.78
C PRO A 1044 -45.55 -34.95 -35.30
N SER A 1045 -44.82 -33.92 -34.85
CA SER A 1045 -44.78 -33.49 -33.44
C SER A 1045 -44.23 -34.51 -32.43
N ALA A 1046 -43.47 -35.53 -32.87
CA ALA A 1046 -42.78 -36.43 -31.95
C ALA A 1046 -41.77 -35.67 -31.07
N THR A 1047 -41.74 -36.00 -29.77
CA THR A 1047 -40.75 -35.45 -28.83
C THR A 1047 -39.47 -36.25 -28.92
N VAL A 1048 -38.36 -35.58 -29.23
CA VAL A 1048 -37.02 -36.12 -29.14
C VAL A 1048 -36.48 -35.83 -27.73
N PRO A 1049 -36.04 -36.85 -26.98
CA PRO A 1049 -35.47 -36.66 -25.65
C PRO A 1049 -34.18 -35.85 -25.66
N VAL A 1050 -33.83 -35.34 -24.49
CA VAL A 1050 -32.57 -34.67 -24.16
C VAL A 1050 -31.39 -35.62 -24.40
N HIS A 1051 -30.26 -35.05 -24.81
CA HIS A 1051 -28.99 -35.73 -25.17
C HIS A 1051 -29.11 -36.73 -26.32
N ARG A 1052 -30.01 -36.45 -27.27
CA ARG A 1052 -30.22 -37.25 -28.50
C ARG A 1052 -30.20 -36.34 -29.72
N ALA A 1053 -30.20 -36.94 -30.90
CA ALA A 1053 -30.21 -36.20 -32.17
C ALA A 1053 -31.22 -36.79 -33.16
N TYR A 1054 -31.70 -35.95 -34.07
CA TYR A 1054 -32.55 -36.36 -35.19
C TYR A 1054 -32.05 -35.73 -36.50
N ALA A 1055 -32.27 -36.40 -37.62
CA ALA A 1055 -31.98 -35.88 -38.95
C ALA A 1055 -33.19 -35.10 -39.48
N GLU A 1056 -32.93 -33.91 -40.04
CA GLU A 1056 -33.90 -33.07 -40.73
C GLU A 1056 -33.62 -33.10 -42.24
N LEU A 1057 -34.55 -33.65 -43.02
CA LEU A 1057 -34.44 -33.75 -44.47
C LEU A 1057 -35.52 -32.91 -45.15
N PRO A 1058 -35.24 -31.62 -45.43
CA PRO A 1058 -36.20 -30.77 -46.13
C PRO A 1058 -36.44 -31.29 -47.56
N GLY A 1059 -37.61 -31.03 -48.15
CA GLY A 1059 -37.90 -31.27 -49.58
C GLY A 1059 -38.01 -32.73 -50.05
N ILE A 1060 -37.83 -33.74 -49.19
CA ILE A 1060 -38.08 -35.15 -49.56
C ILE A 1060 -39.59 -35.46 -49.45
N PRO A 1061 -40.23 -36.05 -50.48
CA PRO A 1061 -41.65 -36.43 -50.43
C PRO A 1061 -41.96 -37.35 -49.25
N ALA A 1062 -43.11 -37.14 -48.59
CA ALA A 1062 -43.46 -37.88 -47.37
C ALA A 1062 -43.52 -39.42 -47.54
N ALA A 1063 -43.73 -39.91 -48.76
CA ALA A 1063 -43.78 -41.34 -49.11
C ALA A 1063 -42.45 -41.91 -49.63
N ALA A 1064 -41.40 -41.09 -49.77
CA ALA A 1064 -40.11 -41.56 -50.26
C ALA A 1064 -39.43 -42.50 -49.26
N LYS A 1065 -38.82 -43.57 -49.77
CA LYS A 1065 -37.92 -44.42 -48.99
C LYS A 1065 -36.62 -43.65 -48.78
N VAL A 1066 -36.15 -43.55 -47.54
CA VAL A 1066 -34.85 -42.94 -47.21
C VAL A 1066 -33.93 -44.05 -46.70
N MET A 1067 -32.64 -43.96 -46.99
CA MET A 1067 -31.60 -44.87 -46.52
C MET A 1067 -30.43 -44.05 -46.00
N PHE A 1068 -29.84 -44.42 -44.87
CA PHE A 1068 -28.59 -43.82 -44.38
C PHE A 1068 -27.43 -44.77 -44.65
N ALA A 1069 -26.43 -44.32 -45.41
CA ALA A 1069 -25.27 -45.11 -45.83
C ALA A 1069 -23.96 -44.40 -45.45
N PHE A 1070 -22.85 -45.12 -45.31
CA PHE A 1070 -21.54 -44.53 -44.97
C PHE A 1070 -20.65 -44.42 -46.21
N GLU A 1071 -19.90 -43.32 -46.36
CA GLU A 1071 -18.95 -43.16 -47.45
C GLU A 1071 -17.70 -44.05 -47.23
N GLY A 1072 -17.40 -45.00 -48.14
CA GLY A 1072 -16.11 -45.72 -48.12
C GLY A 1072 -16.08 -47.25 -48.30
N GLU A 1073 -17.20 -47.97 -48.39
CA GLU A 1073 -17.21 -49.43 -48.64
C GLU A 1073 -17.96 -49.76 -49.93
N GLY A 1074 -17.32 -50.47 -50.87
CA GLY A 1074 -17.76 -50.70 -52.26
C GLY A 1074 -19.07 -51.46 -52.51
N SER A 1075 -19.97 -51.54 -51.53
CA SER A 1075 -21.37 -51.93 -51.69
C SER A 1075 -22.14 -51.36 -50.49
N ALA A 1076 -23.38 -50.89 -50.68
CA ALA A 1076 -24.16 -50.23 -49.63
C ALA A 1076 -24.46 -51.16 -48.44
N THR A 1077 -23.55 -51.24 -47.46
CA THR A 1077 -23.73 -51.87 -46.14
C THR A 1077 -24.42 -50.90 -45.16
N GLY A 1078 -25.40 -50.14 -45.66
CA GLY A 1078 -26.14 -49.12 -44.92
C GLY A 1078 -27.30 -49.68 -44.08
N ILE A 1079 -28.05 -48.79 -43.44
CA ILE A 1079 -29.34 -49.12 -42.81
C ILE A 1079 -30.34 -49.37 -43.95
N LEU A 1080 -30.47 -50.62 -44.39
CA LEU A 1080 -31.18 -51.02 -45.63
C LEU A 1080 -32.70 -50.82 -45.60
N SER A 1081 -33.28 -50.45 -44.46
CA SER A 1081 -34.68 -50.00 -44.40
C SER A 1081 -34.89 -48.97 -43.29
N VAL A 1082 -35.40 -47.79 -43.65
CA VAL A 1082 -36.01 -46.88 -42.69
C VAL A 1082 -37.43 -47.38 -42.41
N GLY A 1083 -37.70 -47.73 -41.16
CA GLY A 1083 -39.02 -48.22 -40.75
C GLY A 1083 -40.11 -47.17 -40.97
N SER A 1084 -41.25 -47.58 -41.50
CA SER A 1084 -42.48 -46.75 -41.51
C SER A 1084 -42.99 -46.55 -40.08
N PRO A 1085 -43.68 -45.43 -39.75
CA PRO A 1085 -44.22 -45.24 -38.41
C PRO A 1085 -45.18 -46.38 -38.08
N GLU A 1086 -44.95 -47.09 -36.98
CA GLU A 1086 -45.90 -48.10 -36.51
C GLU A 1086 -47.26 -47.43 -36.26
N THR A 1087 -48.26 -47.83 -37.06
CA THR A 1087 -49.65 -47.87 -36.60
C THR A 1087 -49.66 -48.72 -35.35
N ARG A 1088 -50.23 -48.19 -34.26
CA ARG A 1088 -50.40 -48.90 -32.99
C ARG A 1088 -50.92 -50.32 -33.25
N GLU A 1089 -50.11 -51.35 -33.03
CA GLU A 1089 -50.65 -52.56 -32.41
C GLU A 1089 -50.82 -52.21 -30.94
N ASP A 1090 -52.03 -51.80 -30.63
CA ASP A 1090 -52.53 -51.64 -29.29
C ASP A 1090 -52.22 -52.90 -28.47
N GLY A 1091 -51.84 -52.72 -27.20
CA GLY A 1091 -51.56 -53.78 -26.25
C GLY A 1091 -52.80 -54.58 -25.83
N GLY A 1092 -53.67 -54.93 -26.78
CA GLY A 1092 -54.91 -55.65 -26.56
C GLY A 1092 -54.85 -57.07 -27.10
N ARG A 1093 -54.50 -58.05 -26.25
CA ARG A 1093 -54.65 -59.49 -26.58
C ARG A 1093 -56.05 -59.73 -27.18
N ALA A 1094 -56.13 -60.38 -28.34
CA ALA A 1094 -57.39 -60.67 -29.04
C ALA A 1094 -58.36 -61.49 -28.16
N CYS A 1095 -59.65 -61.19 -28.25
CA CYS A 1095 -60.72 -61.98 -27.63
C CYS A 1095 -61.26 -63.01 -28.63
N TYR A 1096 -61.47 -64.24 -28.19
CA TYR A 1096 -62.07 -65.32 -28.99
C TYR A 1096 -63.38 -65.77 -28.37
N ASN A 1097 -64.40 -66.07 -29.17
CA ASN A 1097 -65.59 -66.74 -28.65
C ASN A 1097 -65.26 -68.22 -28.29
N LEU A 1098 -66.20 -68.94 -27.66
CA LEU A 1098 -65.97 -70.33 -27.24
C LEU A 1098 -65.79 -71.32 -28.41
N ASN A 1099 -66.03 -70.86 -29.65
CA ASN A 1099 -65.79 -71.62 -30.88
C ASN A 1099 -64.43 -71.28 -31.52
N GLY A 1100 -63.56 -70.51 -30.83
CA GLY A 1100 -62.21 -70.17 -31.30
C GLY A 1100 -62.15 -69.10 -32.38
N GLN A 1101 -63.25 -68.39 -32.66
CA GLN A 1101 -63.26 -67.30 -33.63
C GLN A 1101 -62.93 -65.97 -32.96
N ARG A 1102 -62.08 -65.18 -33.60
CA ARG A 1102 -61.66 -63.85 -33.12
C ARG A 1102 -62.84 -62.88 -33.17
N VAL A 1103 -63.07 -62.15 -32.08
CA VAL A 1103 -64.16 -61.17 -31.93
C VAL A 1103 -63.56 -59.82 -31.57
N GLU A 1104 -63.80 -58.82 -32.43
CA GLU A 1104 -63.19 -57.48 -32.29
C GLU A 1104 -63.88 -56.61 -31.23
N LYS A 1105 -65.18 -56.81 -30.98
CA LYS A 1105 -65.96 -56.06 -29.98
C LYS A 1105 -66.92 -56.98 -29.21
N PRO A 1106 -66.49 -57.59 -28.09
CA PRO A 1106 -67.36 -58.45 -27.30
C PRO A 1106 -68.45 -57.61 -26.59
N GLN A 1107 -69.73 -57.95 -26.78
CA GLN A 1107 -70.86 -57.15 -26.26
C GLN A 1107 -71.53 -57.75 -25.01
N ARG A 1108 -71.79 -59.07 -24.99
CA ARG A 1108 -72.34 -59.78 -23.82
C ARG A 1108 -72.07 -61.29 -23.93
N GLY A 1109 -71.50 -61.91 -22.90
CA GLY A 1109 -71.18 -63.34 -22.88
C GLY A 1109 -69.75 -63.66 -22.45
N VAL A 1110 -69.34 -64.92 -22.64
CA VAL A 1110 -68.03 -65.44 -22.22
C VAL A 1110 -67.10 -65.60 -23.43
N TYR A 1111 -65.89 -65.07 -23.31
CA TYR A 1111 -64.82 -65.10 -24.31
C TYR A 1111 -63.51 -65.62 -23.69
N ILE A 1112 -62.51 -65.90 -24.52
CA ILE A 1112 -61.15 -66.25 -24.10
C ILE A 1112 -60.19 -65.14 -24.55
N ARG A 1113 -59.45 -64.57 -23.60
CA ARG A 1113 -58.44 -63.53 -23.86
C ARG A 1113 -57.12 -63.92 -23.21
N GLY A 1114 -56.11 -64.24 -24.02
CA GLY A 1114 -54.80 -64.70 -23.54
C GLY A 1114 -54.85 -66.00 -22.71
N GLY A 1115 -55.71 -66.95 -23.09
CA GLY A 1115 -55.83 -68.27 -22.45
C GLY A 1115 -56.70 -68.33 -21.18
N LYS A 1116 -57.34 -67.23 -20.78
CA LYS A 1116 -58.22 -67.16 -19.60
C LYS A 1116 -59.64 -66.73 -19.97
N LYS A 1117 -60.62 -67.21 -19.19
CA LYS A 1117 -62.04 -66.85 -19.32
C LYS A 1117 -62.23 -65.34 -19.06
N TYR A 1118 -62.85 -64.65 -20.00
CA TYR A 1118 -63.14 -63.22 -20.00
C TYR A 1118 -64.64 -63.01 -20.20
N VAL A 1119 -65.36 -62.50 -19.19
CA VAL A 1119 -66.82 -62.37 -19.22
C VAL A 1119 -67.20 -60.90 -19.38
N VAL A 1120 -68.01 -60.59 -20.38
CA VAL A 1120 -68.62 -59.28 -20.59
C VAL A 1120 -70.10 -59.39 -20.17
N ARG A 1121 -70.49 -58.66 -19.12
CA ARG A 1121 -71.82 -58.78 -18.48
C ARG A 1121 -72.90 -57.94 -19.14
#